data_AF-L8FXT7-F1
#
_entry.id   AF-L8FXT7-F1
#
_cell.length_a   1.000
_cell.length_b   1.000
_cell.length_c   1.000
_cell.angle_alpha   90.00
_cell.angle_beta   90.00
_cell.angle_gamma   90.00
#
_symmetry.space_group_name_H-M   'P 1'
#
loop_
_entity.id
_entity.type
_entity.pdbx_description
1 polymer ?
#
loop_
_entity_poly.entity_id
_entity_poly.type
_entity_poly.pdbx_seq_one_letter_code
_entity_poly.pdbx_strand_id
1 'polypeptide(L)'
;MSICIKSHPMKGGGRLRPKASKQDDSIMGTNNSSIVSKRSVERLYYPNEPHFFRYFVKKPQRRAPLINRGYWLRMKAIDHVVSQFLKETTGKRKIVVNLGCGYDPLPWQSWARYPEASRDVTFVDIDYRDLILRKRDMVQQTSELNGVLKNVEYPEDGDILLRSEQYLQVGCDLRDLTKLEKFFSSEFDLSSSVVFCTAEVSIAYMDVETSDALIKWIGSLPYSLFCLLEQLLPNGPRHPFGKTMLAHFDKLQTPLRPVLAYPTTQDQVNRFKKAGWADARARNLWELWGSSDFLSSKERIHLDEVEPFDEWEEFALFGCHYTLLEASNVHLPTTQPQNTEIAAASVGKTDPEPVSVKGEMEYTESSKLNGIRRFGASLSVKGDNGCPDLKGNFGGMGLNNRLGSIDVFASASQGGSSPPGPTLRIKPETRMCHTLTEIGDCGSLLVGGRSSPDKAFADCWLYSKLSHTWERVDDIPVGRYRHSAFALGDGSVLVTGGKKDSNTVLSDTLIWNRKTGWKECLPDQDGKPQVFGALMISDVISTTSTTSTTTSGFLVGGMLTDGRVSTDLWSWELQKYPRERSIRWSCHGKAAGVENQYLHRFGACWANYDGKSLVVGGIMPGNLIPEHAETVALDIESDAGRIRTNLTNIERCNTRPLLIGHSVATSSRSMLIMGGGAVCFSFGTFWNKGCYTILSADEDGGNLQESDKQVTGSSEPWSYLNTVDSESSHPPKVSLRPSPLENQKPREPIIIARKKISSWTDFVAILSSAEPVILEGLDMGSCTDLWTNSYLLDRIGQHRDVTVHQAIEDRMDFVSKNFQYVTKDFGSFIESIGKGEKLYLRSLAIGKPLELPADISRDFPEIAGDFHLPRELVVVEENQHSSPLRISGPVTMWLHYDVMSNVLCQIRGQKRLLLFPPGDVEYFGFAPGASSSSVDAFGDLTGTKAAASHPHEANMKPGDILFLPSLWLHTAKPLDGVSVSANVFFRGLQHGYAAGKDIYGNRDLQAYEKGRQDISKLSKTFENLPPDTRKFYLLRLADELDQKARSS
;
A
#
# COMPACT_ATOMS: atom_id res chain seq x y z
N MET A 1 42.03 -30.97 7.62
CA MET A 1 42.86 -29.96 8.30
C MET A 1 42.82 -28.69 7.46
N SER A 2 42.16 -27.65 7.97
CA SER A 2 42.31 -26.24 7.60
C SER A 2 41.48 -25.46 8.63
N ILE A 3 42.18 -24.70 9.47
CA ILE A 3 41.68 -24.14 10.72
C ILE A 3 40.89 -22.87 10.43
N CYS A 4 39.62 -22.88 10.79
CA CYS A 4 38.72 -21.74 10.78
C CYS A 4 38.97 -20.90 12.04
N ILE A 5 39.61 -19.74 11.91
CA ILE A 5 39.75 -18.79 13.03
C ILE A 5 38.41 -18.06 13.19
N LYS A 6 37.59 -18.54 14.11
CA LYS A 6 36.46 -17.80 14.69
C LYS A 6 37.01 -16.78 15.69
N SER A 7 36.94 -15.50 15.38
CA SER A 7 37.22 -14.43 16.34
C SER A 7 36.17 -14.45 17.47
N HIS A 8 36.55 -15.00 18.63
CA HIS A 8 35.82 -14.81 19.88
C HIS A 8 36.07 -13.39 20.42
N PRO A 9 35.07 -12.69 20.97
CA PRO A 9 35.31 -11.47 21.72
C PRO A 9 36.01 -11.84 23.04
N MET A 10 37.22 -11.34 23.24
CA MET A 10 37.89 -11.42 24.54
C MET A 10 37.05 -10.69 25.58
N LYS A 11 36.65 -11.42 26.63
CA LYS A 11 36.21 -10.84 27.91
C LYS A 11 37.42 -10.19 28.58
N GLY A 12 37.69 -8.93 28.24
CA GLY A 12 38.56 -8.02 29.00
C GLY A 12 37.71 -7.14 29.92
N GLY A 13 38.21 -6.92 31.14
CA GLY A 13 37.49 -6.33 32.29
C GLY A 13 36.66 -5.07 32.00
N GLY A 14 35.49 -5.01 32.63
CA GLY A 14 34.54 -3.91 32.52
C GLY A 14 35.08 -2.61 33.11
N ARG A 15 35.52 -1.69 32.24
CA ARG A 15 35.36 -0.26 32.45
C ARG A 15 34.08 0.18 31.72
N LEU A 16 33.13 0.74 32.46
CA LEU A 16 31.96 1.43 31.89
C LEU A 16 32.46 2.49 30.91
N ARG A 17 32.24 2.30 29.61
CA ARG A 17 32.56 3.31 28.58
C ARG A 17 31.70 4.58 28.82
N PRO A 18 32.26 5.79 28.64
CA PRO A 18 31.52 7.04 28.83
C PRO A 18 30.27 7.12 27.95
N LYS A 19 29.19 7.75 28.43
CA LYS A 19 27.92 7.90 27.69
C LYS A 19 28.10 8.57 26.32
N ALA A 20 29.02 9.54 26.20
CA ALA A 20 29.30 10.26 24.95
C ALA A 20 29.79 9.32 23.82
N SER A 21 30.69 8.38 24.12
CA SER A 21 31.20 7.42 23.12
C SER A 21 30.12 6.46 22.60
N LYS A 22 29.11 6.12 23.42
CA LYS A 22 27.97 5.29 22.97
C LYS A 22 26.99 6.08 22.09
N GLN A 23 26.84 7.38 22.33
CA GLN A 23 25.99 8.24 21.51
C GLN A 23 26.61 8.45 20.13
N ASP A 24 27.93 8.67 20.07
CA ASP A 24 28.67 8.79 18.81
C ASP A 24 28.55 7.49 17.97
N ASP A 25 28.60 6.31 18.59
CA ASP A 25 28.34 5.01 17.93
C ASP A 25 26.94 4.92 17.30
N SER A 26 25.91 5.41 18.01
CA SER A 26 24.53 5.45 17.52
C SER A 26 24.38 6.42 16.35
N ILE A 27 25.04 7.59 16.41
CA ILE A 27 25.06 8.58 15.32
C ILE A 27 25.68 7.97 14.07
N MET A 28 26.84 7.29 14.19
CA MET A 28 27.44 6.55 13.07
C MET A 28 26.51 5.46 12.50
N GLY A 29 25.63 4.88 13.34
CA GLY A 29 24.63 3.91 12.92
C GLY A 29 23.55 4.47 11.96
N THR A 30 23.25 5.77 12.03
CA THR A 30 22.23 6.42 11.19
C THR A 30 22.58 6.39 9.69
N ASN A 31 23.88 6.42 9.37
CA ASN A 31 24.41 6.29 8.01
C ASN A 31 23.91 5.03 7.31
N ASN A 32 23.85 3.89 8.01
CA ASN A 32 23.38 2.62 7.42
C ASN A 32 21.92 2.70 6.95
N SER A 33 21.06 3.44 7.66
CA SER A 33 19.65 3.60 7.29
C SER A 33 19.47 4.50 6.07
N SER A 34 20.20 5.62 6.03
CA SER A 34 20.15 6.60 4.93
C SER A 34 20.67 6.00 3.62
N ILE A 35 21.83 5.33 3.66
CA ILE A 35 22.49 4.78 2.49
C ILE A 35 21.67 3.63 1.85
N VAL A 36 20.95 2.84 2.64
CA VAL A 36 20.03 1.82 2.09
C VAL A 36 18.87 2.48 1.34
N SER A 37 18.35 3.62 1.81
CA SER A 37 17.29 4.35 1.12
C SER A 37 17.82 5.03 -0.16
N LYS A 38 19.00 5.66 -0.13
CA LYS A 38 19.68 6.18 -1.32
C LYS A 38 19.96 5.08 -2.35
N ARG A 39 20.36 3.88 -1.92
CA ARG A 39 20.52 2.70 -2.81
C ARG A 39 19.21 2.23 -3.43
N SER A 40 18.10 2.29 -2.70
CA SER A 40 16.77 1.98 -3.25
C SER A 40 16.43 2.93 -4.41
N VAL A 41 16.68 4.24 -4.21
CA VAL A 41 16.49 5.27 -5.23
C VAL A 41 17.41 5.06 -6.42
N GLU A 42 18.71 4.89 -6.21
CA GLU A 42 19.70 4.65 -7.27
C GLU A 42 19.28 3.53 -8.22
N ARG A 43 18.76 2.43 -7.68
CA ARG A 43 18.33 1.28 -8.47
C ARG A 43 17.06 1.54 -9.30
N LEU A 44 16.13 2.35 -8.79
CA LEU A 44 14.81 2.54 -9.39
C LEU A 44 14.74 3.79 -10.26
N TYR A 45 15.26 4.91 -9.76
CA TYR A 45 15.14 6.24 -10.38
C TYR A 45 16.31 6.58 -11.29
N TYR A 46 17.45 5.89 -11.15
CA TYR A 46 18.66 6.12 -11.96
C TYR A 46 19.17 4.81 -12.58
N PRO A 47 18.34 4.03 -13.31
CA PRO A 47 18.74 2.73 -13.84
C PRO A 47 19.86 2.81 -14.88
N ASN A 48 19.98 3.96 -15.55
CA ASN A 48 20.93 4.20 -16.64
C ASN A 48 22.19 4.97 -16.22
N GLU A 49 22.31 5.33 -14.94
CA GLU A 49 23.51 5.98 -14.41
C GLU A 49 24.43 4.94 -13.73
N PRO A 50 25.74 5.20 -13.62
CA PRO A 50 26.62 4.37 -12.80
C PRO A 50 26.13 4.29 -11.34
N HIS A 51 26.11 3.08 -10.79
CA HIS A 51 25.66 2.84 -9.42
C HIS A 51 26.86 2.82 -8.47
N PHE A 52 26.89 3.75 -7.51
CA PHE A 52 27.95 3.89 -6.51
C PHE A 52 27.48 3.50 -5.11
N PHE A 53 26.21 3.73 -4.74
CA PHE A 53 25.70 3.29 -3.42
C PHE A 53 25.71 1.76 -3.27
N ARG A 54 25.72 1.02 -4.39
CA ARG A 54 25.77 -0.46 -4.41
C ARG A 54 26.95 -1.04 -3.62
N TYR A 55 28.08 -0.35 -3.57
CA TYR A 55 29.30 -0.87 -2.93
C TYR A 55 29.25 -0.74 -1.41
N PHE A 56 28.44 0.18 -0.90
CA PHE A 56 28.26 0.43 0.53
C PHE A 56 27.06 -0.33 1.14
N VAL A 57 26.25 -0.99 0.30
CA VAL A 57 25.03 -1.72 0.72
C VAL A 57 25.12 -3.20 0.36
N LYS A 58 25.42 -4.04 1.36
CA LYS A 58 25.54 -5.50 1.17
C LYS A 58 24.25 -6.18 0.69
N LYS A 59 23.08 -5.73 1.18
CA LYS A 59 21.77 -6.29 0.83
C LYS A 59 20.84 -5.17 0.39
N PRO A 60 20.58 -5.00 -0.93
CA PRO A 60 19.71 -3.94 -1.41
C PRO A 60 18.27 -4.21 -0.94
N GLN A 61 17.66 -3.22 -0.29
CA GLN A 61 16.27 -3.27 0.17
C GLN A 61 15.46 -2.21 -0.56
N ARG A 62 14.33 -2.61 -1.18
CA ARG A 62 13.37 -1.65 -1.73
C ARG A 62 12.66 -0.92 -0.58
N ARG A 63 12.55 0.39 -0.65
CA ARG A 63 11.69 1.20 0.24
C ARG A 63 10.33 1.44 -0.40
N ALA A 64 9.37 1.87 0.42
CA ALA A 64 8.04 2.29 -0.05
C ALA A 64 8.16 3.52 -1.00
N PRO A 65 7.22 3.72 -1.94
CA PRO A 65 7.24 4.84 -2.88
C PRO A 65 7.41 6.21 -2.20
N LEU A 66 6.69 6.46 -1.10
CA LEU A 66 6.86 7.66 -0.26
C LEU A 66 8.31 7.92 0.14
N ILE A 67 9.00 6.88 0.62
CA ILE A 67 10.38 7.00 1.09
C ILE A 67 11.33 7.20 -0.11
N ASN A 68 11.16 6.43 -1.19
CA ASN A 68 11.99 6.60 -2.38
C ASN A 68 11.86 8.01 -2.97
N ARG A 69 10.64 8.52 -3.15
CA ARG A 69 10.39 9.85 -3.71
C ARG A 69 10.95 10.96 -2.80
N GLY A 70 10.85 10.81 -1.48
CA GLY A 70 11.49 11.72 -0.52
C GLY A 70 13.02 11.70 -0.58
N TYR A 71 13.64 10.51 -0.66
CA TYR A 71 15.09 10.41 -0.81
C TYR A 71 15.57 10.87 -2.19
N TRP A 72 14.80 10.64 -3.26
CA TRP A 72 15.06 11.20 -4.58
C TRP A 72 15.08 12.73 -4.53
N LEU A 73 14.07 13.34 -3.91
CA LEU A 73 14.01 14.80 -3.77
C LEU A 73 15.18 15.34 -2.96
N ARG A 74 15.54 14.67 -1.86
CA ARG A 74 16.70 15.00 -1.03
C ARG A 74 18.02 14.93 -1.83
N MET A 75 18.24 13.86 -2.58
CA MET A 75 19.42 13.68 -3.43
C MET A 75 19.47 14.73 -4.55
N LYS A 76 18.35 14.98 -5.22
CA LYS A 76 18.22 16.01 -6.27
C LYS A 76 18.47 17.42 -5.72
N ALA A 77 18.05 17.71 -4.49
CA ALA A 77 18.25 19.01 -3.84
C ALA A 77 19.75 19.30 -3.61
N ILE A 78 20.51 18.34 -3.06
CA ILE A 78 21.96 18.47 -2.89
C ILE A 78 22.66 18.55 -4.26
N ASP A 79 22.33 17.63 -5.17
CA ASP A 79 22.90 17.59 -6.52
C ASP A 79 22.65 18.89 -7.30
N HIS A 80 21.48 19.50 -7.15
CA HIS A 80 21.16 20.81 -7.75
C HIS A 80 22.17 21.87 -7.32
N VAL A 81 22.35 22.08 -6.02
CA VAL A 81 23.27 23.12 -5.49
C VAL A 81 24.72 22.80 -5.81
N VAL A 82 25.15 21.54 -5.63
CA VAL A 82 26.50 21.09 -5.99
C VAL A 82 26.76 21.34 -7.48
N SER A 83 25.81 21.00 -8.36
CA SER A 83 25.97 21.19 -9.80
C SER A 83 26.11 22.66 -10.20
N GLN A 84 25.41 23.58 -9.52
CA GLN A 84 25.55 25.02 -9.76
C GLN A 84 26.96 25.48 -9.37
N PHE A 85 27.44 25.09 -8.18
CA PHE A 85 28.79 25.40 -7.73
C PHE A 85 29.86 24.83 -8.68
N LEU A 86 29.71 23.58 -9.13
CA LEU A 86 30.65 22.96 -10.07
C LEU A 86 30.70 23.71 -11.40
N LYS A 87 29.55 24.17 -11.93
CA LYS A 87 29.46 24.86 -13.22
C LYS A 87 29.83 26.34 -13.18
N GLU A 88 29.88 26.97 -12.01
CA GLU A 88 30.24 28.38 -11.87
C GLU A 88 31.65 28.68 -12.40
N THR A 89 31.84 29.75 -13.16
CA THR A 89 33.19 30.09 -13.67
C THR A 89 33.92 30.97 -12.65
N THR A 90 35.10 30.55 -12.23
CA THR A 90 35.94 31.31 -11.29
C THR A 90 37.42 31.09 -11.59
N GLY A 91 38.25 32.11 -11.33
CA GLY A 91 39.71 32.01 -11.40
C GLY A 91 40.35 31.39 -10.15
N LYS A 92 39.55 31.06 -9.13
CA LYS A 92 40.00 30.44 -7.88
C LYS A 92 39.87 28.92 -7.94
N ARG A 93 40.68 28.22 -7.15
CA ARG A 93 40.59 26.76 -7.02
C ARG A 93 39.31 26.37 -6.27
N LYS A 94 38.59 25.37 -6.74
CA LYS A 94 37.35 24.92 -6.09
C LYS A 94 37.57 23.73 -5.17
N ILE A 95 36.99 23.81 -3.98
CA ILE A 95 37.03 22.74 -2.98
C ILE A 95 35.59 22.41 -2.56
N VAL A 96 35.19 21.16 -2.69
CA VAL A 96 33.89 20.65 -2.22
C VAL A 96 34.12 19.82 -0.98
N VAL A 97 33.53 20.21 0.14
CA VAL A 97 33.69 19.57 1.45
C VAL A 97 32.35 18.98 1.89
N ASN A 98 32.30 17.66 2.05
CA ASN A 98 31.12 16.96 2.55
C ASN A 98 31.29 16.68 4.05
N LEU A 99 30.54 17.43 4.86
CA LEU A 99 30.60 17.41 6.32
C LEU A 99 29.68 16.33 6.87
N GLY A 100 30.25 15.33 7.53
CA GLY A 100 29.53 14.14 7.97
C GLY A 100 29.11 13.31 6.76
N CYS A 101 30.07 13.01 5.88
CA CYS A 101 29.81 12.44 4.57
C CYS A 101 29.19 11.04 4.61
N GLY A 102 29.30 10.31 5.73
CA GLY A 102 28.93 8.91 5.80
C GLY A 102 29.56 8.10 4.66
N TYR A 103 28.75 7.25 4.02
CA TYR A 103 29.14 6.56 2.79
C TYR A 103 28.64 7.23 1.50
N ASP A 104 28.43 8.55 1.52
CA ASP A 104 27.99 9.29 0.33
C ASP A 104 29.05 9.23 -0.79
N PRO A 105 28.69 8.80 -2.02
CA PRO A 105 29.59 8.76 -3.16
C PRO A 105 29.59 10.05 -3.99
N LEU A 106 29.24 11.21 -3.41
CA LEU A 106 29.17 12.52 -4.08
C LEU A 106 30.32 12.82 -5.06
N PRO A 107 31.61 12.53 -4.76
CA PRO A 107 32.70 12.77 -5.73
C PRO A 107 32.52 11.96 -7.01
N TRP A 108 32.25 10.66 -6.90
CA TRP A 108 32.06 9.77 -8.04
C TRP A 108 30.81 10.12 -8.85
N GLN A 109 29.72 10.51 -8.17
CA GLN A 109 28.53 11.01 -8.86
C GLN A 109 28.81 12.29 -9.62
N SER A 110 29.59 13.21 -9.03
CA SER A 110 29.97 14.49 -9.65
C SER A 110 30.86 14.27 -10.87
N TRP A 111 31.87 13.40 -10.80
CA TRP A 111 32.71 13.04 -11.95
C TRP A 111 31.92 12.37 -13.07
N ALA A 112 30.94 11.52 -12.74
CA ALA A 112 30.11 10.84 -13.73
C ALA A 112 29.11 11.78 -14.43
N ARG A 113 28.44 12.66 -13.66
CA ARG A 113 27.39 13.55 -14.18
C ARG A 113 27.93 14.85 -14.78
N TYR A 114 29.05 15.35 -14.23
CA TYR A 114 29.61 16.66 -14.57
C TYR A 114 31.14 16.58 -14.77
N PRO A 115 31.64 15.77 -15.73
CA PRO A 115 33.07 15.50 -15.87
C PRO A 115 33.91 16.77 -16.12
N GLU A 116 33.47 17.65 -17.03
CA GLU A 116 34.19 18.89 -17.34
C GLU A 116 34.19 19.87 -16.15
N ALA A 117 33.04 20.04 -15.50
CA ALA A 117 32.88 20.96 -14.38
C ALA A 117 33.59 20.48 -13.10
N SER A 118 33.90 19.18 -13.01
CA SER A 118 34.58 18.56 -11.86
C SER A 118 36.09 18.40 -12.06
N ARG A 119 36.64 18.77 -13.23
CA ARG A 119 38.03 18.49 -13.61
C ARG A 119 39.07 19.13 -12.69
N ASP A 120 38.85 20.38 -12.25
CA ASP A 120 39.80 21.13 -11.41
C ASP A 120 39.27 21.34 -9.98
N VAL A 121 38.42 20.41 -9.52
CA VAL A 121 37.78 20.45 -8.21
C VAL A 121 38.43 19.42 -7.30
N THR A 122 38.73 19.82 -6.06
CA THR A 122 39.15 18.90 -5.00
C THR A 122 37.96 18.57 -4.10
N PHE A 123 37.65 17.29 -3.96
CA PHE A 123 36.61 16.80 -3.05
C PHE A 123 37.22 16.37 -1.72
N VAL A 124 36.56 16.70 -0.61
CA VAL A 124 36.99 16.36 0.74
C VAL A 124 35.80 15.74 1.48
N ASP A 125 35.95 14.50 1.90
CA ASP A 125 34.99 13.82 2.76
C ASP A 125 35.48 13.87 4.21
N ILE A 126 34.65 14.41 5.11
CA ILE A 126 34.96 14.51 6.54
C ILE A 126 33.89 13.77 7.34
N ASP A 127 34.31 12.84 8.19
CA ASP A 127 33.44 12.16 9.15
C ASP A 127 34.29 11.61 10.31
N TYR A 128 33.66 10.98 11.29
CA TYR A 128 34.36 10.26 12.35
C TYR A 128 35.39 9.30 11.76
N ARG A 129 36.58 9.27 12.38
CA ARG A 129 37.72 8.46 11.95
C ARG A 129 37.36 7.01 11.65
N ASP A 130 36.61 6.37 12.55
CA ASP A 130 36.19 4.96 12.38
C ASP A 130 35.29 4.75 11.16
N LEU A 131 34.44 5.71 10.81
CA LEU A 131 33.57 5.62 9.65
C LEU A 131 34.35 5.86 8.35
N ILE A 132 35.28 6.82 8.36
CA ILE A 132 36.16 7.08 7.22
C ILE A 132 37.10 5.90 6.96
N LEU A 133 37.66 5.26 8.00
CA LEU A 133 38.47 4.05 7.81
C LEU A 133 37.69 2.95 7.08
N ARG A 134 36.41 2.74 7.44
CA ARG A 134 35.55 1.77 6.72
C ARG A 134 35.26 2.20 5.28
N LYS A 135 35.02 3.50 5.05
CA LYS A 135 34.82 4.04 3.70
C LYS A 135 36.07 3.88 2.84
N ARG A 136 37.25 4.22 3.39
CA ARG A 136 38.57 4.03 2.77
C ARG A 136 38.79 2.59 2.36
N ASP A 137 38.61 1.65 3.30
CA ASP A 137 38.79 0.22 3.01
C ASP A 137 37.88 -0.22 1.87
N MET A 138 36.65 0.29 1.81
CA MET A 138 35.71 -0.03 0.73
C MET A 138 36.10 0.59 -0.62
N VAL A 139 36.57 1.84 -0.63
CA VAL A 139 37.10 2.49 -1.83
C VAL A 139 38.31 1.71 -2.34
N GLN A 140 39.26 1.40 -1.48
CA GLN A 140 40.49 0.68 -1.81
C GLN A 140 40.21 -0.73 -2.39
N GLN A 141 39.24 -1.44 -1.84
CA GLN A 141 38.88 -2.80 -2.27
C GLN A 141 37.99 -2.85 -3.52
N THR A 142 37.45 -1.71 -3.96
CA THR A 142 36.50 -1.64 -5.09
C THR A 142 37.16 -1.01 -6.30
N SER A 143 37.42 -1.80 -7.34
CA SER A 143 38.08 -1.35 -8.58
C SER A 143 37.43 -0.15 -9.22
N GLU A 144 36.10 -0.09 -9.23
CA GLU A 144 35.30 0.96 -9.84
C GLU A 144 35.37 2.29 -9.08
N LEU A 145 35.67 2.25 -7.78
CA LEU A 145 35.84 3.44 -6.96
C LEU A 145 37.31 3.90 -6.92
N ASN A 146 38.25 2.96 -6.81
CA ASN A 146 39.68 3.25 -6.73
C ASN A 146 40.29 3.61 -8.10
N GLY A 147 39.83 2.98 -9.18
CA GLY A 147 40.43 3.09 -10.51
C GLY A 147 40.31 4.47 -11.17
N VAL A 148 39.44 5.34 -10.65
CA VAL A 148 39.31 6.74 -11.12
C VAL A 148 40.25 7.70 -10.39
N LEU A 149 40.80 7.29 -9.24
CA LEU A 149 41.66 8.14 -8.42
C LEU A 149 43.12 8.10 -8.93
N LYS A 150 43.79 9.25 -8.90
CA LYS A 150 45.18 9.41 -9.34
C LYS A 150 46.10 9.70 -8.17
N ASN A 151 47.32 9.15 -8.21
CA ASN A 151 48.35 9.32 -7.20
C ASN A 151 47.83 9.05 -5.78
N VAL A 152 47.23 7.87 -5.60
CA VAL A 152 46.57 7.50 -4.35
C VAL A 152 47.59 7.14 -3.27
N GLU A 153 47.44 7.75 -2.10
CA GLU A 153 48.23 7.51 -0.90
C GLU A 153 47.31 7.17 0.29
N TYR A 154 47.80 6.30 1.17
CA TYR A 154 47.13 5.91 2.40
C TYR A 154 48.03 6.21 3.60
N PRO A 155 48.02 7.44 4.13
CA PRO A 155 48.88 7.81 5.25
C PRO A 155 48.58 6.95 6.49
N GLU A 156 49.63 6.47 7.15
CA GLU A 156 49.51 5.65 8.37
C GLU A 156 49.23 6.53 9.61
N ASP A 157 49.79 7.75 9.63
CA ASP A 157 49.68 8.71 10.73
C ASP A 157 48.91 9.98 10.31
N GLY A 158 48.19 10.57 11.28
CA GLY A 158 47.44 11.82 11.09
C GLY A 158 45.94 11.63 10.81
N ASP A 159 45.25 12.73 10.51
CA ASP A 159 43.80 12.77 10.32
C ASP A 159 43.38 12.52 8.85
N ILE A 160 44.28 12.67 7.88
CA ILE A 160 44.05 12.31 6.46
C ILE A 160 44.28 10.81 6.28
N LEU A 161 43.25 10.10 5.83
CA LEU A 161 43.23 8.63 5.75
C LEU A 161 43.29 8.10 4.32
N LEU A 162 42.98 8.93 3.33
CA LEU A 162 43.16 8.68 1.92
C LEU A 162 43.48 10.02 1.25
N ARG A 163 44.52 10.04 0.42
CA ARG A 163 44.87 11.18 -0.42
C ARG A 163 44.93 10.75 -1.89
N SER A 164 44.48 11.63 -2.77
CA SER A 164 44.67 11.56 -4.22
C SER A 164 44.72 12.99 -4.77
N GLU A 165 44.97 13.17 -6.07
CA GLU A 165 45.03 14.52 -6.68
C GLU A 165 43.76 15.36 -6.49
N GLN A 166 42.59 14.70 -6.47
CA GLN A 166 41.27 15.37 -6.50
C GLN A 166 40.34 14.93 -5.37
N TYR A 167 40.79 14.06 -4.47
CA TYR A 167 39.95 13.52 -3.40
C TYR A 167 40.74 13.22 -2.13
N LEU A 168 40.23 13.72 -1.00
CA LEU A 168 40.73 13.50 0.35
C LEU A 168 39.65 12.87 1.23
N GLN A 169 40.05 11.91 2.07
CA GLN A 169 39.21 11.41 3.16
C GLN A 169 39.85 11.75 4.51
N VAL A 170 39.11 12.43 5.38
CA VAL A 170 39.61 12.99 6.63
C VAL A 170 38.79 12.48 7.81
N GLY A 171 39.45 11.78 8.73
CA GLY A 171 38.86 11.30 9.98
C GLY A 171 38.89 12.38 11.05
N CYS A 172 37.87 13.23 11.12
CA CYS A 172 37.80 14.33 12.08
C CYS A 172 36.43 14.42 12.75
N ASP A 173 36.42 14.69 14.06
CA ASP A 173 35.21 15.08 14.77
C ASP A 173 34.87 16.53 14.40
N LEU A 174 33.68 16.77 13.85
CA LEU A 174 33.25 18.11 13.43
C LEU A 174 33.12 19.10 14.60
N ARG A 175 33.11 18.61 15.85
CA ARG A 175 33.13 19.43 17.07
C ARG A 175 34.53 20.02 17.36
N ASP A 176 35.60 19.45 16.78
CA ASP A 176 36.99 19.86 17.00
C ASP A 176 37.45 20.84 15.92
N LEU A 177 37.09 22.13 16.10
CA LEU A 177 37.42 23.19 15.15
C LEU A 177 38.92 23.42 14.99
N THR A 178 39.72 23.18 16.03
CA THR A 178 41.18 23.33 15.99
C THR A 178 41.81 22.36 14.98
N LYS A 179 41.34 21.11 14.97
CA LYS A 179 41.80 20.12 13.98
C LYS A 179 41.36 20.47 12.57
N LEU A 180 40.12 20.92 12.40
CA LEU A 180 39.62 21.36 11.10
C LEU A 180 40.44 22.55 10.58
N GLU A 181 40.68 23.57 11.39
CA GLU A 181 41.49 24.73 11.02
C GLU A 181 42.92 24.33 10.63
N LYS A 182 43.54 23.43 11.41
CA LYS A 182 44.86 22.89 11.07
C LYS A 182 44.86 22.13 9.73
N PHE A 183 43.84 21.32 9.47
CA PHE A 183 43.70 20.60 8.20
C PHE A 183 43.57 21.57 7.02
N PHE A 184 42.63 22.53 7.08
CA PHE A 184 42.42 23.45 5.97
C PHE A 184 43.63 24.34 5.69
N SER A 185 44.29 24.86 6.74
CA SER A 185 45.48 25.71 6.59
C SER A 185 46.73 24.99 6.10
N SER A 186 46.85 23.68 6.37
CA SER A 186 47.98 22.88 5.88
C SER A 186 47.80 22.36 4.45
N GLU A 187 46.57 22.12 4.03
CA GLU A 187 46.28 21.48 2.74
C GLU A 187 45.94 22.47 1.62
N PHE A 188 45.42 23.65 1.96
CA PHE A 188 44.88 24.59 0.96
C PHE A 188 45.41 26.02 1.16
N ASP A 189 45.77 26.66 0.05
CA ASP A 189 45.84 28.12 0.01
C ASP A 189 44.42 28.69 -0.04
N LEU A 190 43.89 29.01 1.13
CA LEU A 190 42.53 29.51 1.30
C LEU A 190 42.31 30.89 0.67
N SER A 191 43.38 31.65 0.39
CA SER A 191 43.27 32.97 -0.23
C SER A 191 42.95 32.88 -1.74
N SER A 192 43.44 31.82 -2.40
CA SER A 192 43.24 31.53 -3.82
C SER A 192 42.18 30.45 -4.09
N SER A 193 41.48 29.99 -3.06
CA SER A 193 40.46 28.94 -3.15
C SER A 193 39.05 29.44 -2.81
N VAL A 194 38.03 28.74 -3.30
CA VAL A 194 36.63 28.86 -2.88
C VAL A 194 36.19 27.53 -2.27
N VAL A 195 35.70 27.57 -1.03
CA VAL A 195 35.29 26.39 -0.27
C VAL A 195 33.77 26.29 -0.26
N PHE A 196 33.24 25.23 -0.87
CA PHE A 196 31.83 24.88 -0.78
C PHE A 196 31.67 23.73 0.21
N CYS A 197 30.96 23.98 1.31
CA CYS A 197 30.62 22.96 2.30
C CYS A 197 29.19 22.48 2.10
N THR A 198 28.97 21.16 2.12
CA THR A 198 27.64 20.58 2.21
C THR A 198 27.49 19.78 3.50
N ALA A 199 26.35 19.93 4.17
CA ALA A 199 25.98 19.18 5.37
C ALA A 199 24.57 18.59 5.17
N GLU A 200 24.51 17.32 4.80
CA GLU A 200 23.26 16.63 4.49
C GLU A 200 22.79 15.74 5.65
N VAL A 201 22.02 16.32 6.58
CA VAL A 201 21.53 15.68 7.80
C VAL A 201 22.69 15.09 8.63
N SER A 202 23.75 15.89 8.80
CA SER A 202 24.92 15.52 9.58
C SER A 202 25.02 16.37 10.85
N ILE A 203 25.10 17.70 10.68
CA ILE A 203 25.18 18.65 11.80
C ILE A 203 23.87 18.75 12.59
N ALA A 204 22.78 18.18 12.07
CA ALA A 204 21.49 18.04 12.75
C ALA A 204 21.58 17.17 14.03
N TYR A 205 22.61 16.32 14.15
CA TYR A 205 22.87 15.49 15.33
C TYR A 205 23.77 16.16 16.37
N MET A 206 24.37 17.31 16.04
CA MET A 206 25.26 18.05 16.94
C MET A 206 24.45 18.90 17.94
N ASP A 207 25.11 19.31 19.01
CA ASP A 207 24.56 20.32 19.92
C ASP A 207 24.55 21.69 19.26
N VAL A 208 23.53 22.50 19.57
CA VAL A 208 23.30 23.83 18.98
C VAL A 208 24.58 24.66 18.96
N GLU A 209 25.23 24.80 20.12
CA GLU A 209 26.46 25.58 20.29
C GLU A 209 27.59 25.11 19.37
N THR A 210 27.83 23.79 19.29
CA THR A 210 28.90 23.21 18.45
C THR A 210 28.60 23.31 16.96
N SER A 211 27.34 23.12 16.56
CA SER A 211 26.93 23.24 15.16
C SER A 211 27.00 24.70 14.68
N ASP A 212 26.64 25.66 15.53
CA ASP A 212 26.72 27.09 15.24
C ASP A 212 28.17 27.56 15.19
N ALA A 213 29.03 27.03 16.07
CA ALA A 213 30.46 27.32 16.05
C ALA A 213 31.11 26.84 14.73
N LEU A 214 30.73 25.65 14.25
CA LEU A 214 31.17 25.14 12.94
C LEU A 214 30.70 26.02 11.78
N ILE A 215 29.42 26.40 11.75
CA ILE A 215 28.86 27.29 10.71
C ILE A 215 29.57 28.66 10.71
N LYS A 216 29.81 29.22 11.90
CA LYS A 216 30.53 30.50 12.07
C LYS A 216 31.97 30.40 11.57
N TRP A 217 32.68 29.35 11.95
CA TRP A 217 34.07 29.16 11.52
C TRP A 217 34.17 29.00 10.00
N ILE A 218 33.31 28.20 9.36
CA ILE A 218 33.30 28.08 7.89
C ILE A 218 32.97 29.42 7.22
N GLY A 219 32.04 30.19 7.80
CA GLY A 219 31.70 31.54 7.30
C GLY A 219 32.86 32.55 7.42
N SER A 220 33.85 32.28 8.28
CA SER A 220 35.06 33.12 8.44
C SER A 220 36.17 32.85 7.43
N LEU A 221 36.06 31.78 6.64
CA LEU A 221 37.01 31.50 5.55
C LEU A 221 36.95 32.59 4.47
N PRO A 222 38.01 32.88 3.70
CA PRO A 222 38.02 34.01 2.77
C PRO A 222 36.90 34.01 1.71
N TYR A 223 36.60 32.84 1.13
CA TYR A 223 35.53 32.65 0.15
C TYR A 223 34.84 31.32 0.42
N SER A 224 33.66 31.35 1.05
CA SER A 224 32.93 30.14 1.38
C SER A 224 31.45 30.20 1.02
N LEU A 225 30.97 29.02 0.61
CA LEU A 225 29.56 28.72 0.38
C LEU A 225 29.15 27.55 1.26
N PHE A 226 27.88 27.53 1.66
CA PHE A 226 27.32 26.46 2.48
C PHE A 226 25.99 25.98 1.91
N CYS A 227 25.84 24.65 1.81
CA CYS A 227 24.60 23.98 1.49
C CYS A 227 24.19 23.09 2.67
N LEU A 228 23.09 23.43 3.33
CA LEU A 228 22.55 22.69 4.46
C LEU A 228 21.25 21.99 4.04
N LEU A 229 21.14 20.70 4.34
CA LEU A 229 19.87 19.98 4.26
C LEU A 229 19.58 19.30 5.60
N GLU A 230 18.58 19.77 6.34
CA GLU A 230 18.20 19.21 7.63
C GLU A 230 16.71 19.39 7.95
N GLN A 231 16.27 18.85 9.09
CA GLN A 231 14.87 18.85 9.50
C GLN A 231 14.39 20.23 9.98
N LEU A 232 13.07 20.44 9.91
CA LEU A 232 12.34 21.59 10.46
C LEU A 232 11.18 21.12 11.36
N LEU A 233 10.66 22.04 12.18
CA LEU A 233 9.42 21.89 12.95
C LEU A 233 8.53 23.14 12.75
N PRO A 234 8.00 23.40 11.54
CA PRO A 234 7.36 24.69 11.24
C PRO A 234 6.13 25.00 12.12
N ASN A 235 5.42 23.96 12.54
CA ASN A 235 4.28 24.04 13.47
C ASN A 235 4.62 23.57 14.90
N GLY A 236 5.91 23.57 15.25
CA GLY A 236 6.44 23.19 16.56
C GLY A 236 6.48 21.68 16.84
N PRO A 237 7.06 21.27 17.98
CA PRO A 237 7.27 19.87 18.34
C PRO A 237 5.98 19.11 18.70
N ARG A 238 4.87 19.83 18.94
CA ARG A 238 3.57 19.23 19.25
C ARG A 238 2.78 18.82 18.00
N HIS A 239 3.16 19.31 16.82
CA HIS A 239 2.54 18.88 15.57
C HIS A 239 2.70 17.36 15.40
N PRO A 240 1.65 16.60 15.01
CA PRO A 240 1.70 15.13 14.96
C PRO A 240 2.89 14.54 14.19
N PHE A 241 3.24 15.12 13.04
CA PHE A 241 4.41 14.69 12.28
C PHE A 241 5.72 14.99 13.03
N GLY A 242 5.87 16.21 13.54
CA GLY A 242 7.07 16.63 14.27
C GLY A 242 7.30 15.82 15.54
N LYS A 243 6.23 15.58 16.32
CA LYS A 243 6.25 14.70 17.50
C LYS A 243 6.71 13.29 17.17
N THR A 244 6.21 12.73 16.07
CA THR A 244 6.55 11.36 15.63
C THR A 244 7.99 11.28 15.14
N MET A 245 8.46 12.30 14.41
CA MET A 245 9.85 12.43 13.98
C MET A 245 10.81 12.52 15.17
N LEU A 246 10.55 13.40 16.16
CA LEU A 246 11.39 13.54 17.35
C LEU A 246 11.44 12.23 18.16
N ALA A 247 10.28 11.61 18.40
CA ALA A 247 10.21 10.34 19.12
C ALA A 247 11.01 9.21 18.43
N HIS A 248 11.06 9.20 17.09
CA HIS A 248 11.88 8.26 16.33
C HIS A 248 13.37 8.45 16.62
N PHE A 249 13.87 9.68 16.54
CA PHE A 249 15.28 9.98 16.76
C PHE A 249 15.70 9.82 18.24
N ASP A 250 14.80 10.12 19.18
CA ASP A 250 15.01 9.84 20.61
C ASP A 250 15.14 8.33 20.87
N LYS A 251 14.28 7.52 20.24
CA LYS A 251 14.36 6.05 20.34
C LYS A 251 15.69 5.50 19.80
N LEU A 252 16.24 6.13 18.76
CA LEU A 252 17.55 5.78 18.20
C LEU A 252 18.73 6.32 19.02
N GLN A 253 18.48 7.10 20.07
CA GLN A 253 19.50 7.79 20.88
C GLN A 253 20.35 8.77 20.06
N THR A 254 19.74 9.39 19.05
CA THR A 254 20.36 10.39 18.16
C THR A 254 19.46 11.63 18.07
N PRO A 255 19.21 12.34 19.19
CA PRO A 255 18.23 13.41 19.24
C PRO A 255 18.61 14.57 18.33
N LEU A 256 17.62 15.13 17.62
CA LEU A 256 17.80 16.31 16.79
C LEU A 256 17.67 17.56 17.67
N ARG A 257 18.79 18.19 18.02
CA ARG A 257 18.78 19.38 18.89
C ARG A 257 18.64 20.70 18.14
N PRO A 258 19.35 20.95 17.01
CA PRO A 258 19.25 22.20 16.27
C PRO A 258 17.83 22.51 15.78
N VAL A 259 17.06 21.49 15.42
CA VAL A 259 15.68 21.66 14.96
C VAL A 259 14.74 22.28 16.01
N LEU A 260 15.05 22.16 17.31
CA LEU A 260 14.28 22.80 18.38
C LEU A 260 14.64 24.29 18.53
N ALA A 261 15.88 24.67 18.24
CA ALA A 261 16.34 26.06 18.26
C ALA A 261 16.01 26.81 16.97
N TYR A 262 15.99 26.10 15.83
CA TYR A 262 15.78 26.65 14.50
C TYR A 262 14.64 25.90 13.77
N PRO A 263 13.39 26.03 14.26
CA PRO A 263 12.26 25.24 13.77
C PRO A 263 11.78 25.63 12.37
N THR A 264 12.05 26.84 11.89
CA THR A 264 11.58 27.34 10.59
C THR A 264 12.72 27.63 9.60
N THR A 265 12.38 27.76 8.31
CA THR A 265 13.32 28.23 7.27
C THR A 265 13.90 29.60 7.63
N GLN A 266 13.08 30.51 8.18
CA GLN A 266 13.51 31.83 8.60
C GLN A 266 14.50 31.78 9.77
N ASP A 267 14.29 30.88 10.74
CA ASP A 267 15.23 30.69 11.85
C ASP A 267 16.59 30.20 11.35
N GLN A 268 16.61 29.30 10.35
CA GLN A 268 17.83 28.84 9.71
C GLN A 268 18.55 29.97 8.96
N VAL A 269 17.83 30.83 8.23
CA VAL A 269 18.42 32.03 7.61
C VAL A 269 19.01 32.95 8.69
N ASN A 270 18.28 33.19 9.77
CA ASN A 270 18.73 34.03 10.88
C ASN A 270 19.97 33.44 11.58
N ARG A 271 20.03 32.11 11.74
CA ARG A 271 21.18 31.37 12.26
C ARG A 271 22.44 31.64 11.46
N PHE A 272 22.39 31.54 10.14
CA PHE A 272 23.52 31.81 9.26
C PHE A 272 23.91 33.30 9.26
N LYS A 273 22.94 34.22 9.19
CA LYS A 273 23.22 35.66 9.28
C LYS A 273 23.90 36.04 10.60
N LYS A 274 23.43 35.49 11.72
CA LYS A 274 24.05 35.69 13.05
C LYS A 274 25.46 35.11 13.13
N ALA A 275 25.73 34.05 12.37
CA ALA A 275 27.06 33.44 12.25
C ALA A 275 28.01 34.20 11.31
N GLY A 276 27.58 35.32 10.71
CA GLY A 276 28.43 36.20 9.89
C GLY A 276 28.34 35.96 8.38
N TRP A 277 27.38 35.16 7.91
CA TRP A 277 27.14 34.95 6.48
C TRP A 277 26.44 36.16 5.87
N ALA A 278 26.97 36.67 4.75
CA ALA A 278 26.45 37.85 4.07
C ALA A 278 25.08 37.59 3.43
N ASP A 279 24.96 36.49 2.71
CA ASP A 279 23.73 36.04 2.05
C ASP A 279 23.35 34.65 2.55
N ALA A 280 22.05 34.44 2.83
CA ALA A 280 21.49 33.15 3.18
C ALA A 280 20.04 33.06 2.70
N ARG A 281 19.68 31.95 2.04
CA ARG A 281 18.33 31.65 1.55
C ARG A 281 17.96 30.22 1.93
N ALA A 282 16.72 30.00 2.33
CA ALA A 282 16.22 28.67 2.68
C ALA A 282 14.83 28.45 2.09
N ARG A 283 14.62 27.29 1.49
CA ARG A 283 13.31 26.81 1.03
C ARG A 283 13.06 25.42 1.60
N ASN A 284 11.82 25.13 1.97
CA ASN A 284 11.48 23.77 2.36
C ASN A 284 11.38 22.87 1.10
N LEU A 285 11.47 21.55 1.27
CA LEU A 285 11.49 20.65 0.12
C LEU A 285 10.13 20.58 -0.62
N TRP A 286 9.01 20.86 0.05
CA TRP A 286 7.69 20.91 -0.60
C TRP A 286 7.54 22.15 -1.50
N GLU A 287 8.10 23.28 -1.07
CA GLU A 287 8.23 24.49 -1.87
C GLU A 287 9.12 24.25 -3.10
N LEU A 288 10.30 23.64 -2.91
CA LEU A 288 11.19 23.26 -4.02
C LEU A 288 10.49 22.34 -5.01
N TRP A 289 9.77 21.32 -4.51
CA TRP A 289 8.98 20.43 -5.36
C TRP A 289 8.02 21.22 -6.24
N GLY A 290 7.30 22.20 -5.69
CA GLY A 290 6.35 23.04 -6.43
C GLY A 290 6.98 24.05 -7.39
N SER A 291 8.30 24.31 -7.27
CA SER A 291 8.97 25.42 -7.95
C SER A 291 9.48 25.07 -9.35
N SER A 292 9.26 25.96 -10.32
CA SER A 292 9.64 25.74 -11.72
C SER A 292 11.12 25.97 -12.03
N ASP A 293 11.84 26.70 -11.17
CA ASP A 293 13.31 26.87 -11.25
C ASP A 293 14.07 25.63 -10.77
N PHE A 294 13.41 24.74 -10.03
CA PHE A 294 14.01 23.52 -9.48
C PHE A 294 13.57 22.26 -10.23
N LEU A 295 12.27 22.08 -10.51
CA LEU A 295 11.74 20.94 -11.26
C LEU A 295 10.78 21.39 -12.37
N SER A 296 10.99 20.83 -13.56
CA SER A 296 10.04 20.95 -14.66
C SER A 296 8.81 20.05 -14.45
N SER A 297 7.67 20.40 -15.05
CA SER A 297 6.48 19.53 -15.03
C SER A 297 6.76 18.15 -15.65
N LYS A 298 7.61 18.09 -16.67
CA LYS A 298 8.02 16.81 -17.29
C LYS A 298 8.79 15.91 -16.32
N GLU A 299 9.72 16.46 -15.56
CA GLU A 299 10.46 15.69 -14.54
C GLU A 299 9.51 15.17 -13.46
N ARG A 300 8.55 15.97 -12.99
CA ARG A 300 7.58 15.51 -11.98
C ARG A 300 6.72 14.35 -12.49
N ILE A 301 6.16 14.50 -13.70
CA ILE A 301 5.32 13.48 -14.33
C ILE A 301 6.11 12.17 -14.54
N HIS A 302 7.36 12.25 -14.98
CA HIS A 302 8.21 11.08 -15.18
C HIS A 302 8.39 10.23 -13.90
N LEU A 303 8.32 10.84 -12.71
CA LEU A 303 8.46 10.08 -11.46
C LEU A 303 7.28 9.15 -11.17
N ASP A 304 6.10 9.40 -11.77
CA ASP A 304 4.94 8.51 -11.68
C ASP A 304 5.11 7.27 -12.59
N GLU A 305 5.94 7.36 -13.64
CA GLU A 305 6.31 6.22 -14.49
C GLU A 305 7.27 5.24 -13.79
N VAL A 306 8.06 5.72 -12.83
CA VAL A 306 9.04 4.91 -12.09
C VAL A 306 8.37 3.95 -11.11
N GLU A 307 7.41 4.45 -10.34
CA GLU A 307 6.62 3.61 -9.43
C GLU A 307 5.25 4.23 -9.09
N PRO A 308 4.24 3.39 -8.79
CA PRO A 308 2.89 3.86 -8.49
C PRO A 308 2.85 4.69 -7.20
N PHE A 309 2.19 5.86 -7.24
CA PHE A 309 2.24 6.83 -6.15
C PHE A 309 0.90 7.52 -5.86
N ASP A 310 0.50 7.55 -4.60
CA ASP A 310 -0.69 8.28 -4.14
C ASP A 310 -0.60 8.80 -2.68
N GLU A 311 0.60 8.85 -2.11
CA GLU A 311 0.87 9.34 -0.74
C GLU A 311 1.24 10.83 -0.70
N TRP A 312 0.57 11.66 -1.51
CA TRP A 312 0.88 13.09 -1.69
C TRP A 312 0.80 13.91 -0.39
N GLU A 313 -0.19 13.65 0.47
CA GLU A 313 -0.29 14.34 1.76
C GLU A 313 0.92 14.03 2.66
N GLU A 314 1.37 12.79 2.68
CA GLU A 314 2.54 12.38 3.47
C GLU A 314 3.84 12.94 2.90
N PHE A 315 3.93 13.06 1.57
CA PHE A 315 5.08 13.62 0.90
C PHE A 315 5.19 15.14 1.12
N ALA A 316 4.07 15.86 1.12
CA ALA A 316 4.04 17.26 1.50
C ALA A 316 4.39 17.46 2.97
N LEU A 317 3.86 16.63 3.88
CA LEU A 317 4.25 16.66 5.29
C LEU A 317 5.76 16.45 5.45
N PHE A 318 6.34 15.44 4.79
CA PHE A 318 7.79 15.25 4.76
C PHE A 318 8.51 16.49 4.22
N GLY A 319 8.10 17.00 3.06
CA GLY A 319 8.76 18.09 2.37
C GLY A 319 8.79 19.39 3.19
N CYS A 320 7.72 19.69 3.93
CA CYS A 320 7.68 20.86 4.80
C CYS A 320 8.53 20.72 6.07
N HIS A 321 8.89 19.50 6.49
CA HIS A 321 9.74 19.25 7.66
C HIS A 321 11.21 19.06 7.28
N TYR A 322 11.62 19.44 6.07
CA TYR A 322 13.01 19.47 5.62
C TYR A 322 13.29 20.77 4.88
N THR A 323 14.48 21.34 5.09
CA THR A 323 14.94 22.57 4.43
C THR A 323 16.15 22.30 3.56
N LEU A 324 16.25 23.02 2.45
CA LEU A 324 17.50 23.25 1.73
C LEU A 324 17.88 24.72 1.95
N LEU A 325 19.03 24.96 2.58
CA LEU A 325 19.58 26.30 2.76
C LEU A 325 20.88 26.44 1.97
N GLU A 326 21.02 27.59 1.32
CA GLU A 326 22.22 28.02 0.62
C GLU A 326 22.70 29.33 1.26
N ALA A 327 23.98 29.41 1.61
CA ALA A 327 24.59 30.62 2.15
C ALA A 327 25.93 30.92 1.47
N SER A 328 26.26 32.20 1.40
CA SER A 328 27.54 32.71 0.90
C SER A 328 28.04 33.82 1.81
N ASN A 329 29.33 33.80 2.13
CA ASN A 329 29.95 34.88 2.91
C ASN A 329 30.42 36.06 2.04
N VAL A 330 30.37 35.89 0.71
CA VAL A 330 30.57 36.95 -0.28
C VAL A 330 29.24 37.24 -0.97
N HIS A 331 28.97 38.52 -1.27
CA HIS A 331 27.76 38.89 -1.99
C HIS A 331 27.70 38.22 -3.35
N LEU A 332 26.68 37.39 -3.58
CA LEU A 332 26.45 36.77 -4.88
C LEU A 332 25.80 37.79 -5.82
N PRO A 333 26.25 37.91 -7.09
CA PRO A 333 25.53 38.68 -8.09
C PRO A 333 24.14 38.05 -8.32
N THR A 334 23.09 38.73 -7.88
CA THR A 334 21.70 38.29 -8.00
C THR A 334 21.30 38.14 -9.48
N THR A 335 21.30 36.91 -9.97
CA THR A 335 20.73 36.54 -11.29
C THR A 335 19.62 35.52 -11.11
N GLN A 336 18.59 35.87 -10.33
CA GLN A 336 17.27 35.25 -10.41
C GLN A 336 16.22 36.22 -9.86
N PRO A 337 14.96 36.16 -10.32
CA PRO A 337 13.95 37.14 -9.98
C PRO A 337 13.79 37.18 -8.46
N GLN A 338 13.71 38.38 -7.91
CA GLN A 338 12.99 38.61 -6.68
C GLN A 338 11.56 38.10 -6.94
N ASN A 339 11.31 36.82 -6.66
CA ASN A 339 9.95 36.40 -6.38
C ASN A 339 9.58 37.19 -5.13
N THR A 340 8.72 38.18 -5.37
CA THR A 340 8.00 38.98 -4.40
C THR A 340 8.03 38.33 -3.04
N GLU A 341 8.59 39.05 -2.08
CA GLU A 341 8.18 38.95 -0.69
C GLU A 341 6.70 38.55 -0.64
N ILE A 342 6.41 37.28 -0.36
CA ILE A 342 5.31 37.02 0.54
C ILE A 342 5.91 37.47 1.86
N ALA A 343 5.82 38.79 2.08
CA ALA A 343 6.16 39.40 3.33
C ALA A 343 5.57 38.50 4.40
N ALA A 344 6.38 38.12 5.38
CA ALA A 344 5.84 37.92 6.70
C ALA A 344 5.03 39.20 6.96
N ALA A 345 3.71 39.12 6.80
CA ALA A 345 2.83 40.22 7.07
C ALA A 345 3.06 40.52 8.54
N SER A 346 3.85 41.54 8.81
CA SER A 346 3.70 42.32 10.01
C SER A 346 2.22 42.62 10.09
N VAL A 347 1.56 42.02 11.07
CA VAL A 347 0.15 42.28 11.39
C VAL A 347 0.06 43.77 11.71
N GLY A 348 -0.16 44.57 10.67
CA GLY A 348 -0.66 45.91 10.81
C GLY A 348 -2.00 45.78 11.52
N LYS A 349 -2.20 46.56 12.56
CA LYS A 349 -3.49 46.67 13.25
C LYS A 349 -4.54 47.09 12.22
N THR A 350 -5.25 46.11 11.66
CA THR A 350 -6.51 46.29 10.95
C THR A 350 -7.63 45.93 11.92
N ASP A 351 -8.70 46.71 11.85
CA ASP A 351 -9.89 46.61 12.69
C ASP A 351 -10.40 45.15 12.80
N PRO A 352 -11.03 44.77 13.92
CA PRO A 352 -11.41 43.38 14.18
C PRO A 352 -12.33 42.86 13.07
N GLU A 353 -11.79 41.97 12.23
CA GLU A 353 -12.58 41.28 11.22
C GLU A 353 -13.68 40.44 11.89
N PRO A 354 -14.89 40.36 11.30
CA PRO A 354 -16.01 39.68 11.91
C PRO A 354 -15.75 38.18 11.99
N VAL A 355 -15.65 37.67 13.23
CA VAL A 355 -15.58 36.23 13.51
C VAL A 355 -16.86 35.55 13.02
N SER A 356 -16.78 34.73 11.97
CA SER A 356 -17.99 34.15 11.34
C SER A 356 -18.50 32.85 11.99
N VAL A 357 -17.62 32.10 12.67
CA VAL A 357 -17.95 30.84 13.37
C VAL A 357 -17.14 30.75 14.66
N LYS A 358 -17.86 30.60 15.79
CA LYS A 358 -17.29 30.33 17.12
C LYS A 358 -17.64 28.92 17.55
N GLY A 359 -16.72 28.24 18.22
CA GLY A 359 -16.99 26.91 18.75
C GLY A 359 -15.88 26.36 19.61
N GLU A 360 -16.13 25.21 20.21
CA GLU A 360 -15.16 24.47 21.03
C GLU A 360 -14.92 23.09 20.41
N MET A 361 -13.65 22.71 20.26
CA MET A 361 -13.24 21.38 19.82
C MET A 361 -12.98 20.49 21.03
N GLU A 362 -13.75 19.41 21.15
CA GLU A 362 -13.55 18.35 22.12
C GLU A 362 -12.94 17.09 21.49
N TYR A 363 -12.10 16.39 22.23
CA TYR A 363 -11.49 15.12 21.81
C TYR A 363 -12.02 13.96 22.66
N THR A 364 -12.47 12.90 22.00
CA THR A 364 -12.92 11.67 22.66
C THR A 364 -12.08 10.49 22.19
N GLU A 365 -11.25 9.95 23.08
CA GLU A 365 -10.41 8.78 22.78
C GLU A 365 -11.24 7.51 22.63
N SER A 366 -10.93 6.69 21.62
CA SER A 366 -11.61 5.40 21.42
C SER A 366 -10.97 4.31 22.27
N SER A 367 -11.79 3.40 22.81
CA SER A 367 -11.27 2.26 23.57
C SER A 367 -10.50 1.29 22.67
N LYS A 368 -9.37 0.75 23.16
CA LYS A 368 -8.62 -0.37 22.56
C LYS A 368 -8.21 -0.22 21.06
N LEU A 369 -7.83 0.98 20.60
CA LEU A 369 -7.43 1.27 19.20
C LEU A 369 -8.55 1.06 18.16
N ASN A 370 -9.82 1.04 18.58
CA ASN A 370 -10.96 1.01 17.68
C ASN A 370 -11.16 2.38 16.98
N GLY A 371 -11.89 2.42 15.87
CA GLY A 371 -12.19 3.69 15.17
C GLY A 371 -11.00 4.28 14.39
N ILE A 372 -9.87 3.56 14.31
CA ILE A 372 -8.64 4.05 13.69
C ILE A 372 -8.62 3.67 12.20
N ARG A 373 -8.85 4.68 11.35
CA ARG A 373 -8.70 4.57 9.90
C ARG A 373 -8.36 5.91 9.26
N ARG A 374 -7.88 5.87 8.03
CA ARG A 374 -7.69 7.04 7.16
C ARG A 374 -8.11 6.74 5.73
N PHE A 375 -8.48 7.76 4.97
CA PHE A 375 -9.02 7.67 3.60
C PHE A 375 -10.31 6.83 3.51
N GLY A 376 -11.08 6.81 4.60
CA GLY A 376 -12.47 6.34 4.61
C GLY A 376 -13.42 7.44 4.14
N ALA A 377 -14.71 7.12 4.09
CA ALA A 377 -15.75 8.08 3.73
C ALA A 377 -16.92 8.05 4.71
N SER A 378 -17.43 9.24 5.00
CA SER A 378 -18.54 9.47 5.94
C SER A 378 -19.87 9.01 5.34
N LEU A 379 -20.76 8.45 6.17
CA LEU A 379 -22.15 8.16 5.81
C LEU A 379 -23.08 8.37 7.02
N SER A 380 -24.36 8.58 6.76
CA SER A 380 -25.37 8.57 7.82
C SER A 380 -25.92 7.17 8.04
N VAL A 381 -26.17 6.80 9.30
CA VAL A 381 -26.67 5.49 9.71
C VAL A 381 -27.90 5.70 10.60
N LYS A 382 -29.03 5.06 10.31
CA LYS A 382 -30.20 5.12 11.20
C LYS A 382 -30.02 4.16 12.37
N GLY A 383 -30.41 4.56 13.58
CA GLY A 383 -30.51 3.66 14.73
C GLY A 383 -31.84 2.91 14.74
N ASP A 384 -31.93 1.83 15.51
CA ASP A 384 -33.21 1.14 15.74
C ASP A 384 -34.26 2.07 16.38
N ASN A 385 -35.54 1.85 16.08
CA ASN A 385 -36.70 2.53 16.68
C ASN A 385 -36.83 4.05 16.45
N GLY A 386 -36.26 4.59 15.36
CA GLY A 386 -36.42 6.02 15.02
C GLY A 386 -35.57 6.97 15.87
N CYS A 387 -34.51 6.46 16.51
CA CYS A 387 -33.48 7.25 17.18
C CYS A 387 -32.69 8.09 16.16
N PRO A 388 -32.13 9.27 16.54
CA PRO A 388 -31.53 10.20 15.57
C PRO A 388 -30.27 9.65 14.88
N ASP A 389 -29.95 10.22 13.72
CA ASP A 389 -28.92 9.76 12.77
C ASP A 389 -27.51 9.56 13.40
N LEU A 390 -27.11 8.30 13.61
CA LEU A 390 -25.73 7.90 13.86
C LEU A 390 -24.83 8.25 12.67
N LYS A 391 -23.53 8.39 12.90
CA LYS A 391 -22.55 8.69 11.83
C LYS A 391 -21.59 7.52 11.64
N GLY A 392 -21.34 7.15 10.39
CA GLY A 392 -20.46 6.06 10.00
C GLY A 392 -19.23 6.55 9.25
N ASN A 393 -18.12 5.81 9.36
CA ASN A 393 -16.94 5.96 8.51
C ASN A 393 -16.59 4.61 7.86
N PHE A 394 -16.82 4.50 6.54
CA PHE A 394 -16.65 3.26 5.79
C PHE A 394 -15.32 3.19 5.05
N GLY A 395 -14.79 1.97 4.93
CA GLY A 395 -13.57 1.66 4.17
C GLY A 395 -12.31 2.38 4.68
N GLY A 396 -11.37 2.66 3.79
CA GLY A 396 -10.10 3.30 4.12
C GLY A 396 -9.00 2.30 4.53
N MET A 397 -7.91 2.84 5.07
CA MET A 397 -6.74 2.11 5.56
C MET A 397 -6.75 2.09 7.09
N GLY A 398 -6.83 0.91 7.68
CA GLY A 398 -6.64 0.67 9.11
C GLY A 398 -5.17 0.45 9.48
N LEU A 399 -4.92 -0.15 10.64
CA LEU A 399 -3.56 -0.36 11.16
C LEU A 399 -2.67 -1.20 10.22
N ASN A 400 -3.22 -2.26 9.62
CA ASN A 400 -2.46 -3.25 8.87
C ASN A 400 -3.00 -3.52 7.45
N ASN A 401 -4.27 -3.19 7.19
CA ASN A 401 -4.96 -3.54 5.97
C ASN A 401 -6.00 -2.47 5.59
N ARG A 402 -6.45 -2.53 4.34
CA ARG A 402 -7.65 -1.79 3.91
C ARG A 402 -8.88 -2.43 4.55
N LEU A 403 -9.83 -1.59 4.91
CA LEU A 403 -11.03 -2.00 5.63
C LEU A 403 -12.22 -2.08 4.67
N GLY A 404 -13.16 -2.97 4.98
CA GLY A 404 -14.48 -3.08 4.36
C GLY A 404 -15.59 -3.00 5.41
N SER A 405 -15.29 -2.36 6.54
CA SER A 405 -16.15 -2.19 7.71
C SER A 405 -16.58 -0.73 7.86
N ILE A 406 -17.60 -0.49 8.68
CA ILE A 406 -18.10 0.84 9.05
C ILE A 406 -17.79 1.07 10.54
N ASP A 407 -17.03 2.11 10.88
CA ASP A 407 -16.96 2.57 12.28
C ASP A 407 -18.13 3.51 12.55
N VAL A 408 -18.95 3.20 13.54
CA VAL A 408 -20.16 3.93 13.91
C VAL A 408 -19.90 4.79 15.15
N PHE A 409 -20.41 6.02 15.12
CA PHE A 409 -20.26 7.03 16.16
C PHE A 409 -21.65 7.52 16.61
N ALA A 410 -21.78 7.80 17.90
CA ALA A 410 -23.00 8.27 18.54
C ALA A 410 -22.70 9.45 19.49
N SER A 411 -23.68 10.33 19.70
CA SER A 411 -23.62 11.35 20.77
C SER A 411 -24.05 10.75 22.12
N ALA A 412 -23.63 11.34 23.24
CA ALA A 412 -23.83 10.79 24.59
C ALA A 412 -25.32 10.55 24.97
N SER A 413 -26.20 11.45 24.57
CA SER A 413 -27.67 11.37 24.71
C SER A 413 -28.31 10.23 23.93
N GLN A 414 -27.60 9.62 22.98
CA GLN A 414 -28.03 8.46 22.20
C GLN A 414 -27.41 7.14 22.71
N GLY A 415 -26.72 7.17 23.86
CA GLY A 415 -25.95 6.06 24.45
C GLY A 415 -26.74 4.81 24.89
N GLY A 416 -28.00 4.67 24.47
CA GLY A 416 -28.82 3.47 24.63
C GLY A 416 -29.23 2.81 23.30
N SER A 417 -28.80 3.32 22.15
CA SER A 417 -29.17 2.78 20.84
C SER A 417 -28.44 1.47 20.53
N SER A 418 -29.20 0.46 20.10
CA SER A 418 -28.66 -0.81 19.62
C SER A 418 -27.83 -0.56 18.35
N PRO A 419 -26.66 -1.21 18.20
CA PRO A 419 -25.88 -1.10 16.98
C PRO A 419 -26.70 -1.62 15.79
N PRO A 420 -26.58 -1.01 14.60
CA PRO A 420 -27.27 -1.49 13.41
C PRO A 420 -26.95 -2.97 13.16
N GLY A 421 -27.97 -3.73 12.77
CA GLY A 421 -27.88 -5.17 12.52
C GLY A 421 -26.87 -5.53 11.42
N PRO A 422 -26.45 -6.80 11.32
CA PRO A 422 -25.44 -7.24 10.37
C PRO A 422 -25.85 -6.91 8.92
N THR A 423 -24.89 -6.38 8.16
CA THR A 423 -25.00 -6.21 6.71
C THR A 423 -25.14 -7.58 6.03
N LEU A 424 -25.99 -7.69 4.99
CA LEU A 424 -26.09 -8.89 4.15
C LEU A 424 -24.72 -9.34 3.61
N ARG A 425 -24.59 -10.63 3.22
CA ARG A 425 -23.34 -11.25 2.73
C ARG A 425 -22.67 -10.55 1.52
N ILE A 426 -23.39 -9.67 0.82
CA ILE A 426 -22.91 -8.96 -0.36
C ILE A 426 -22.50 -7.53 0.05
N LYS A 427 -21.22 -7.20 -0.05
CA LYS A 427 -20.67 -5.87 0.29
C LYS A 427 -19.55 -5.46 -0.68
N PRO A 428 -19.21 -4.16 -0.77
CA PRO A 428 -18.07 -3.71 -1.55
C PRO A 428 -16.73 -4.27 -1.01
N GLU A 429 -15.81 -4.57 -1.92
CA GLU A 429 -14.42 -4.94 -1.56
C GLU A 429 -13.71 -3.86 -0.72
N THR A 430 -12.70 -4.27 0.06
CA THR A 430 -11.86 -3.35 0.85
C THR A 430 -11.18 -2.31 -0.05
N ARG A 431 -11.39 -1.02 0.26
CA ARG A 431 -10.98 0.07 -0.62
C ARG A 431 -10.70 1.35 0.16
N MET A 432 -9.96 2.26 -0.44
CA MET A 432 -9.71 3.61 0.09
C MET A 432 -9.88 4.66 -1.00
N CYS A 433 -10.00 5.93 -0.61
CA CYS A 433 -10.11 7.07 -1.54
C CYS A 433 -11.32 6.96 -2.50
N HIS A 434 -12.41 6.35 -2.03
CA HIS A 434 -13.73 6.35 -2.66
C HIS A 434 -14.56 7.53 -2.11
N THR A 435 -15.70 7.82 -2.72
CA THR A 435 -16.69 8.73 -2.13
C THR A 435 -17.91 7.95 -1.66
N LEU A 436 -18.54 8.42 -0.59
CA LEU A 436 -19.88 8.05 -0.18
C LEU A 436 -20.73 9.32 -0.18
N THR A 437 -21.72 9.37 -1.05
CA THR A 437 -22.53 10.57 -1.27
C THR A 437 -23.96 10.31 -0.83
N GLU A 438 -24.47 11.17 0.04
CA GLU A 438 -25.79 11.04 0.65
C GLU A 438 -26.92 11.36 -0.35
N ILE A 439 -27.90 10.46 -0.50
CA ILE A 439 -29.00 10.57 -1.46
C ILE A 439 -30.36 10.54 -0.73
N GLY A 440 -30.54 11.46 0.20
CA GLY A 440 -31.77 11.62 0.99
C GLY A 440 -32.02 10.50 2.00
N ASP A 441 -33.28 10.21 2.30
CA ASP A 441 -33.64 9.19 3.30
C ASP A 441 -33.34 7.75 2.88
N CYS A 442 -33.17 7.52 1.58
CA CYS A 442 -33.09 6.17 1.01
C CYS A 442 -31.71 5.53 1.14
N GLY A 443 -30.63 6.31 1.22
CA GLY A 443 -29.28 5.73 1.27
C GLY A 443 -28.15 6.64 0.82
N SER A 444 -26.94 6.08 0.81
CA SER A 444 -25.72 6.74 0.32
C SER A 444 -25.12 5.94 -0.83
N LEU A 445 -24.68 6.60 -1.90
CA LEU A 445 -24.01 5.97 -3.04
C LEU A 445 -22.50 5.98 -2.85
N LEU A 446 -21.90 4.79 -2.86
CA LEU A 446 -20.48 4.57 -2.97
C LEU A 446 -20.07 4.55 -4.43
N VAL A 447 -19.02 5.31 -4.77
CA VAL A 447 -18.43 5.35 -6.10
C VAL A 447 -16.94 5.03 -6.03
N GLY A 448 -16.52 4.03 -6.80
CA GLY A 448 -15.12 3.72 -7.08
C GLY A 448 -14.26 3.48 -5.83
N GLY A 449 -13.08 4.11 -5.81
CA GLY A 449 -12.01 3.87 -4.85
C GLY A 449 -10.85 3.07 -5.47
N ARG A 450 -9.89 2.64 -4.64
CA ARG A 450 -8.77 1.82 -5.11
C ARG A 450 -8.27 0.79 -4.11
N SER A 451 -7.63 -0.26 -4.63
CA SER A 451 -6.83 -1.23 -3.85
C SER A 451 -5.33 -0.91 -3.90
N SER A 452 -4.82 -0.40 -5.02
CA SER A 452 -3.48 0.19 -5.18
C SER A 452 -3.57 1.39 -6.11
N PRO A 453 -2.56 2.29 -6.16
CA PRO A 453 -2.61 3.45 -7.06
C PRO A 453 -2.94 3.12 -8.53
N ASP A 454 -2.54 1.95 -9.05
CA ASP A 454 -2.89 1.50 -10.42
C ASP A 454 -4.13 0.60 -10.53
N LYS A 455 -4.85 0.37 -9.43
CA LYS A 455 -6.03 -0.50 -9.39
C LYS A 455 -7.21 0.26 -8.82
N ALA A 456 -7.75 1.14 -9.65
CA ALA A 456 -9.00 1.82 -9.38
C ALA A 456 -10.21 0.90 -9.60
N PHE A 457 -11.24 1.12 -8.80
CA PHE A 457 -12.49 0.39 -8.86
C PHE A 457 -13.52 1.16 -9.69
N ALA A 458 -14.29 0.43 -10.49
CA ALA A 458 -15.42 0.95 -11.27
C ALA A 458 -16.78 0.62 -10.64
N ASP A 459 -16.82 -0.31 -9.69
CA ASP A 459 -18.05 -0.73 -9.07
C ASP A 459 -18.65 0.38 -8.18
N CYS A 460 -19.97 0.48 -8.23
CA CYS A 460 -20.75 1.42 -7.43
C CYS A 460 -21.79 0.67 -6.60
N TRP A 461 -22.07 1.18 -5.42
CA TRP A 461 -22.94 0.52 -4.45
C TRP A 461 -23.85 1.51 -3.75
N LEU A 462 -25.11 1.15 -3.56
CA LEU A 462 -26.03 1.90 -2.73
C LEU A 462 -26.11 1.26 -1.34
N TYR A 463 -25.82 2.04 -0.31
CA TYR A 463 -26.05 1.64 1.07
C TYR A 463 -27.44 2.10 1.52
N SER A 464 -28.33 1.18 1.87
CA SER A 464 -29.62 1.52 2.46
C SER A 464 -29.48 1.79 3.95
N LYS A 465 -29.91 2.97 4.40
CA LYS A 465 -29.91 3.33 5.83
C LYS A 465 -30.97 2.58 6.64
N LEU A 466 -32.06 2.15 5.99
CA LEU A 466 -33.20 1.52 6.67
C LEU A 466 -32.95 0.04 6.92
N SER A 467 -32.42 -0.66 5.91
CA SER A 467 -32.13 -2.09 6.02
C SER A 467 -30.68 -2.39 6.41
N HIS A 468 -29.80 -1.39 6.44
CA HIS A 468 -28.36 -1.56 6.65
C HIS A 468 -27.74 -2.55 5.65
N THR A 469 -28.11 -2.45 4.38
CA THR A 469 -27.66 -3.37 3.33
C THR A 469 -27.01 -2.64 2.18
N TRP A 470 -26.03 -3.31 1.55
CA TRP A 470 -25.42 -2.86 0.31
C TRP A 470 -26.10 -3.49 -0.90
N GLU A 471 -26.37 -2.69 -1.92
CA GLU A 471 -26.90 -3.09 -3.21
C GLU A 471 -25.90 -2.63 -4.29
N ARG A 472 -25.38 -3.55 -5.12
CA ARG A 472 -24.54 -3.15 -6.26
C ARG A 472 -25.42 -2.51 -7.33
N VAL A 473 -24.99 -1.37 -7.86
CA VAL A 473 -25.67 -0.63 -8.93
C VAL A 473 -24.77 -0.56 -10.18
N ASP A 474 -25.12 0.29 -11.15
CA ASP A 474 -24.34 0.46 -12.37
C ASP A 474 -22.89 0.88 -12.08
N ASP A 475 -21.93 0.17 -12.68
CA ASP A 475 -20.52 0.54 -12.62
C ASP A 475 -20.28 1.86 -13.38
N ILE A 476 -19.40 2.71 -12.83
CA ILE A 476 -18.98 3.94 -13.51
C ILE A 476 -18.10 3.56 -14.73
N PRO A 477 -18.22 4.23 -15.90
CA PRO A 477 -17.55 3.77 -17.13
C PRO A 477 -16.04 3.56 -17.03
N VAL A 478 -15.37 4.39 -16.23
CA VAL A 478 -13.93 4.29 -15.95
C VAL A 478 -13.73 4.30 -14.44
N GLY A 479 -13.14 3.22 -13.94
CA GLY A 479 -12.80 3.08 -12.52
C GLY A 479 -11.91 4.21 -12.04
N ARG A 480 -12.20 4.74 -10.84
CA ARG A 480 -11.57 5.97 -10.36
C ARG A 480 -11.48 6.08 -8.84
N TYR A 481 -10.49 6.82 -8.36
CA TYR A 481 -10.32 7.18 -6.95
C TYR A 481 -9.91 8.65 -6.79
N ARG A 482 -10.06 9.21 -5.58
CA ARG A 482 -9.86 10.66 -5.31
C ARG A 482 -10.64 11.56 -6.27
N HIS A 483 -11.81 11.14 -6.72
CA HIS A 483 -12.74 11.99 -7.46
C HIS A 483 -13.56 12.84 -6.49
N SER A 484 -14.19 13.90 -6.99
CA SER A 484 -15.15 14.69 -6.24
C SER A 484 -16.57 14.20 -6.57
N ALA A 485 -17.44 14.15 -5.57
CA ALA A 485 -18.83 13.74 -5.74
C ALA A 485 -19.78 14.67 -4.99
N PHE A 486 -20.94 14.97 -5.57
CA PHE A 486 -21.93 15.92 -5.04
C PHE A 486 -23.36 15.43 -5.26
N ALA A 487 -24.23 15.58 -4.25
CA ALA A 487 -25.65 15.21 -4.32
C ALA A 487 -26.51 16.37 -4.84
N LEU A 488 -27.35 16.14 -5.84
CA LEU A 488 -28.15 17.19 -6.48
C LEU A 488 -29.53 17.44 -5.84
N GLY A 489 -29.88 16.66 -4.81
CA GLY A 489 -31.14 16.77 -4.06
C GLY A 489 -32.34 16.07 -4.71
N ASP A 490 -32.25 15.66 -5.98
CA ASP A 490 -33.30 14.94 -6.72
C ASP A 490 -33.10 13.42 -6.77
N GLY A 491 -32.13 12.92 -6.01
CA GLY A 491 -31.70 11.52 -6.06
C GLY A 491 -30.49 11.25 -6.97
N SER A 492 -30.00 12.26 -7.69
CA SER A 492 -28.85 12.14 -8.59
C SER A 492 -27.54 12.52 -7.91
N VAL A 493 -26.43 11.91 -8.35
CA VAL A 493 -25.06 12.21 -7.88
C VAL A 493 -24.20 12.63 -9.06
N LEU A 494 -23.56 13.79 -8.93
CA LEU A 494 -22.58 14.32 -9.87
C LEU A 494 -21.17 13.89 -9.42
N VAL A 495 -20.40 13.29 -10.31
CA VAL A 495 -19.02 12.84 -10.08
C VAL A 495 -18.09 13.47 -11.10
N THR A 496 -16.93 13.94 -10.66
CA THR A 496 -15.97 14.56 -11.58
C THR A 496 -14.52 14.33 -11.18
N GLY A 497 -13.66 14.22 -12.20
CA GLY A 497 -12.22 14.06 -12.06
C GLY A 497 -11.80 12.76 -11.38
N GLY A 498 -10.70 12.83 -10.64
CA GLY A 498 -10.06 11.68 -9.99
C GLY A 498 -8.98 11.02 -10.84
N LYS A 499 -8.44 9.91 -10.35
CA LYS A 499 -7.40 9.14 -11.04
C LYS A 499 -7.93 7.77 -11.45
N LYS A 500 -7.58 7.33 -12.66
CA LYS A 500 -7.79 5.95 -13.13
C LYS A 500 -6.66 5.03 -12.67
N ASP A 501 -5.43 5.55 -12.72
CA ASP A 501 -4.20 4.88 -12.33
C ASP A 501 -3.17 5.94 -11.91
N SER A 502 -1.93 5.54 -11.59
CA SER A 502 -0.91 6.50 -11.12
C SER A 502 -0.56 7.58 -12.14
N ASN A 503 -0.81 7.35 -13.44
CA ASN A 503 -0.36 8.23 -14.52
C ASN A 503 -1.51 9.05 -15.14
N THR A 504 -2.76 8.63 -14.93
CA THR A 504 -3.91 9.17 -15.65
C THR A 504 -4.88 9.90 -14.72
N VAL A 505 -4.95 11.23 -14.85
CA VAL A 505 -5.96 12.08 -14.21
C VAL A 505 -7.13 12.28 -15.18
N LEU A 506 -8.35 12.08 -14.68
CA LEU A 506 -9.58 12.19 -15.45
C LEU A 506 -10.11 13.64 -15.41
N SER A 507 -10.82 14.06 -16.46
CA SER A 507 -11.51 15.36 -16.55
C SER A 507 -12.99 15.24 -16.91
N ASP A 508 -13.50 14.02 -17.08
CA ASP A 508 -14.90 13.79 -17.37
C ASP A 508 -15.79 14.14 -16.16
N THR A 509 -17.05 14.45 -16.46
CA THR A 509 -18.07 14.71 -15.46
C THR A 509 -19.28 13.85 -15.75
N LEU A 510 -19.66 13.04 -14.78
CA LEU A 510 -20.68 12.01 -14.91
C LEU A 510 -21.78 12.25 -13.89
N ILE A 511 -23.02 11.98 -14.28
CA ILE A 511 -24.17 12.02 -13.38
C ILE A 511 -24.79 10.63 -13.31
N TRP A 512 -24.97 10.14 -12.09
CA TRP A 512 -25.70 8.91 -11.83
C TRP A 512 -27.12 9.23 -11.37
N ASN A 513 -28.09 8.48 -11.86
CA ASN A 513 -29.44 8.42 -11.33
C ASN A 513 -29.95 6.98 -11.39
N ARG A 514 -30.61 6.50 -10.34
CA ARG A 514 -31.12 5.12 -10.26
C ARG A 514 -31.99 4.70 -11.45
N LYS A 515 -32.69 5.62 -12.11
CA LYS A 515 -33.54 5.32 -13.28
C LYS A 515 -32.78 5.24 -14.60
N THR A 516 -31.66 5.94 -14.72
CA THR A 516 -30.97 6.12 -16.00
C THR A 516 -29.52 5.62 -16.01
N GLY A 517 -29.00 5.16 -14.86
CA GLY A 517 -27.60 4.82 -14.68
C GLY A 517 -26.69 6.05 -14.83
N TRP A 518 -25.44 5.79 -15.20
CA TRP A 518 -24.44 6.81 -15.48
C TRP A 518 -24.65 7.46 -16.84
N LYS A 519 -24.58 8.79 -16.88
CA LYS A 519 -24.54 9.59 -18.12
C LYS A 519 -23.42 10.62 -18.03
N GLU A 520 -22.71 10.81 -19.12
CA GLU A 520 -21.72 11.89 -19.22
C GLU A 520 -22.42 13.23 -19.46
N CYS A 521 -21.99 14.26 -18.73
CA CYS A 521 -22.45 15.62 -18.94
C CYS A 521 -21.60 16.25 -20.05
N LEU A 522 -22.24 16.67 -21.14
CA LEU A 522 -21.53 17.33 -22.24
C LEU A 522 -21.05 18.72 -21.78
N PRO A 523 -19.76 19.06 -21.97
CA PRO A 523 -19.24 20.37 -21.61
C PRO A 523 -19.74 21.43 -22.61
N ASP A 524 -20.32 22.52 -22.10
CA ASP A 524 -20.88 23.57 -22.98
C ASP A 524 -19.81 24.48 -23.60
N GLN A 525 -18.74 24.87 -22.87
CA GLN A 525 -17.55 25.62 -23.35
C GLN A 525 -16.36 25.47 -22.36
N ASP A 526 -15.13 25.72 -22.85
CA ASP A 526 -13.79 25.69 -22.20
C ASP A 526 -13.41 24.43 -21.38
N GLY A 527 -12.18 23.96 -21.60
CA GLY A 527 -11.66 22.75 -20.96
C GLY A 527 -11.64 22.83 -19.43
N LYS A 528 -12.08 21.77 -18.75
CA LYS A 528 -12.00 21.58 -17.29
C LYS A 528 -10.56 21.29 -16.84
N PRO A 529 -10.14 21.69 -15.63
CA PRO A 529 -8.85 21.29 -15.07
C PRO A 529 -8.81 19.78 -14.83
N GLN A 530 -7.72 19.15 -15.26
CA GLN A 530 -7.38 17.76 -14.93
C GLN A 530 -6.80 17.71 -13.52
N VAL A 531 -7.70 17.60 -12.53
CA VAL A 531 -7.35 17.54 -11.10
C VAL A 531 -7.96 16.32 -10.43
N PHE A 532 -7.30 15.86 -9.36
CA PHE A 532 -7.81 14.84 -8.45
C PHE A 532 -7.74 15.30 -6.99
N GLY A 533 -8.67 14.84 -6.16
CA GLY A 533 -8.79 15.22 -4.75
C GLY A 533 -9.16 16.68 -4.53
N ALA A 534 -9.85 17.30 -5.48
CA ALA A 534 -10.35 18.66 -5.39
C ALA A 534 -11.63 18.73 -4.53
N LEU A 535 -11.88 19.89 -3.93
CA LEU A 535 -13.12 20.17 -3.21
C LEU A 535 -14.18 20.62 -4.21
N MET A 536 -15.33 19.95 -4.22
CA MET A 536 -16.51 20.38 -4.96
C MET A 536 -17.50 21.01 -3.97
N ILE A 537 -17.56 22.34 -4.00
CA ILE A 537 -18.34 23.18 -3.09
C ILE A 537 -19.60 23.64 -3.84
N SER A 538 -20.75 23.70 -3.16
CA SER A 538 -21.98 24.28 -3.73
C SER A 538 -22.30 25.61 -3.07
N ASP A 539 -22.95 26.49 -3.84
CA ASP A 539 -23.51 27.76 -3.39
C ASP A 539 -24.88 27.64 -2.71
N VAL A 540 -25.58 26.51 -2.90
CA VAL A 540 -26.93 26.31 -2.35
C VAL A 540 -26.81 25.84 -0.91
N ILE A 541 -26.71 26.78 0.02
CA ILE A 541 -26.80 26.51 1.47
C ILE A 541 -28.28 26.28 1.82
N SER A 542 -28.72 25.02 1.77
CA SER A 542 -29.99 24.51 2.34
C SER A 542 -31.32 25.11 1.81
N THR A 543 -32.03 24.30 1.02
CA THR A 543 -33.51 24.12 1.02
C THR A 543 -34.40 25.36 1.17
N THR A 544 -34.91 25.92 0.07
CA THR A 544 -36.32 26.37 -0.03
C THR A 544 -36.75 26.85 -1.43
N SER A 545 -35.85 27.13 -2.39
CA SER A 545 -36.28 27.51 -3.74
C SER A 545 -36.36 26.30 -4.68
N THR A 546 -37.53 25.66 -4.73
CA THR A 546 -37.91 24.68 -5.77
C THR A 546 -38.03 25.29 -7.18
N THR A 547 -37.70 26.58 -7.35
CA THR A 547 -37.86 27.35 -8.57
C THR A 547 -36.58 27.55 -9.39
N SER A 548 -35.39 27.19 -8.87
CA SER A 548 -34.15 27.32 -9.66
C SER A 548 -33.98 26.18 -10.67
N THR A 549 -33.82 26.54 -11.94
CA THR A 549 -33.58 25.64 -13.08
C THR A 549 -32.13 25.16 -13.18
N THR A 550 -31.23 25.73 -12.37
CA THR A 550 -29.78 25.47 -12.38
C THR A 550 -29.24 25.14 -10.99
N THR A 551 -28.12 24.42 -10.92
CA THR A 551 -27.34 24.22 -9.69
C THR A 551 -25.88 24.51 -9.98
N SER A 552 -25.24 25.26 -9.10
CA SER A 552 -23.90 25.76 -9.31
C SER A 552 -23.01 25.58 -8.07
N GLY A 553 -21.75 25.94 -8.25
CA GLY A 553 -20.76 25.87 -7.20
C GLY A 553 -19.35 26.09 -7.72
N PHE A 554 -18.38 25.69 -6.90
CA PHE A 554 -16.96 25.83 -7.18
C PHE A 554 -16.22 24.50 -7.10
N LEU A 555 -15.16 24.36 -7.88
CA LEU A 555 -14.16 23.31 -7.79
C LEU A 555 -12.81 23.97 -7.46
N VAL A 556 -12.25 23.66 -6.29
CA VAL A 556 -11.02 24.29 -5.79
C VAL A 556 -10.03 23.28 -5.26
N GLY A 557 -8.75 23.58 -5.45
CA GLY A 557 -7.65 22.73 -4.99
C GLY A 557 -7.55 21.43 -5.78
N GLY A 558 -7.16 20.36 -5.10
CA GLY A 558 -6.76 19.11 -5.73
C GLY A 558 -5.33 19.17 -6.28
N MET A 559 -4.88 18.06 -6.81
CA MET A 559 -3.55 17.91 -7.40
C MET A 559 -3.66 17.89 -8.93
N LEU A 560 -2.80 18.66 -9.58
CA LEU A 560 -2.58 18.67 -11.02
C LEU A 560 -1.87 17.37 -11.47
N THR A 561 -1.90 17.11 -12.78
CA THR A 561 -1.19 15.99 -13.41
C THR A 561 0.31 15.98 -13.13
N ASP A 562 0.92 17.15 -12.92
CA ASP A 562 2.34 17.27 -12.59
C ASP A 562 2.66 17.19 -11.09
N GLY A 563 1.69 16.80 -10.26
CA GLY A 563 1.93 16.59 -8.83
C GLY A 563 2.05 17.87 -8.01
N ARG A 564 1.49 19.00 -8.47
CA ARG A 564 1.34 20.24 -7.68
C ARG A 564 -0.10 20.44 -7.23
N VAL A 565 -0.30 21.09 -6.08
CA VAL A 565 -1.64 21.52 -5.65
C VAL A 565 -2.13 22.63 -6.58
N SER A 566 -3.33 22.48 -7.14
CA SER A 566 -3.93 23.46 -8.03
C SER A 566 -4.31 24.73 -7.27
N THR A 567 -3.95 25.88 -7.84
CA THR A 567 -4.32 27.21 -7.36
C THR A 567 -5.41 27.87 -8.20
N ASP A 568 -5.99 27.13 -9.15
CA ASP A 568 -7.02 27.64 -10.03
C ASP A 568 -8.39 27.60 -9.33
N LEU A 569 -9.23 28.59 -9.62
CA LEU A 569 -10.61 28.67 -9.15
C LEU A 569 -11.55 28.43 -10.32
N TRP A 570 -12.37 27.39 -10.21
CA TRP A 570 -13.34 27.03 -11.24
C TRP A 570 -14.75 27.09 -10.68
N SER A 571 -15.68 27.72 -11.39
CA SER A 571 -17.11 27.57 -11.13
C SER A 571 -17.71 26.54 -12.08
N TRP A 572 -18.76 25.86 -11.62
CA TRP A 572 -19.55 24.94 -12.42
C TRP A 572 -21.03 25.31 -12.34
N GLU A 573 -21.75 25.12 -13.44
CA GLU A 573 -23.18 25.36 -13.56
C GLU A 573 -23.83 24.19 -14.30
N LEU A 574 -24.75 23.48 -13.64
CA LEU A 574 -25.48 22.33 -14.17
C LEU A 574 -26.94 22.71 -14.45
N GLN A 575 -27.41 22.45 -15.67
CA GLN A 575 -28.81 22.64 -16.04
C GLN A 575 -29.64 21.39 -15.68
N LYS A 576 -30.73 21.55 -14.91
CA LYS A 576 -31.52 20.40 -14.39
C LYS A 576 -32.48 19.79 -15.41
N TYR A 577 -33.06 20.59 -16.31
CA TYR A 577 -34.17 20.20 -17.20
C TYR A 577 -33.96 20.24 -18.74
N PRO A 578 -32.74 20.13 -19.31
CA PRO A 578 -32.58 19.97 -20.76
C PRO A 578 -32.81 18.51 -21.22
N ARG A 579 -33.11 18.31 -22.52
CA ARG A 579 -33.19 16.96 -23.14
C ARG A 579 -31.84 16.21 -23.08
N GLU A 580 -30.73 16.96 -23.09
CA GLU A 580 -29.36 16.49 -22.89
C GLU A 580 -28.73 17.25 -21.72
N ARG A 581 -28.21 16.56 -20.71
CA ARG A 581 -27.63 17.20 -19.51
C ARG A 581 -26.27 17.82 -19.88
N SER A 582 -26.19 19.15 -19.86
CA SER A 582 -24.95 19.90 -20.05
C SER A 582 -24.44 20.50 -18.74
N ILE A 583 -23.12 20.65 -18.66
CA ILE A 583 -22.44 21.35 -17.57
C ILE A 583 -21.51 22.42 -18.14
N ARG A 584 -21.59 23.63 -17.60
CA ARG A 584 -20.69 24.73 -17.93
C ARG A 584 -19.61 24.84 -16.87
N TRP A 585 -18.35 24.91 -17.31
CA TRP A 585 -17.21 25.22 -16.46
C TRP A 585 -16.70 26.63 -16.78
N SER A 586 -16.26 27.37 -15.79
CA SER A 586 -15.66 28.70 -16.00
C SER A 586 -14.45 28.89 -15.08
N CYS A 587 -13.31 29.22 -15.67
CA CYS A 587 -12.09 29.50 -14.93
C CYS A 587 -12.04 30.98 -14.55
N HIS A 588 -11.92 31.28 -13.26
CA HIS A 588 -11.76 32.64 -12.73
C HIS A 588 -10.28 33.00 -12.52
N GLY A 589 -9.36 32.22 -13.08
CA GLY A 589 -7.92 32.37 -12.91
C GLY A 589 -7.42 31.84 -11.57
N LYS A 590 -6.25 32.34 -11.14
CA LYS A 590 -5.68 32.01 -9.83
C LYS A 590 -6.38 32.85 -8.76
N ALA A 591 -7.10 32.21 -7.84
CA ALA A 591 -7.60 32.88 -6.65
C ALA A 591 -6.51 33.11 -5.58
N ALA A 592 -5.24 32.81 -5.91
CA ALA A 592 -4.09 32.98 -5.04
C ALA A 592 -3.78 34.47 -4.78
N GLY A 593 -4.32 34.98 -3.68
CA GLY A 593 -4.01 36.27 -3.06
C GLY A 593 -4.11 36.15 -1.53
N VAL A 594 -3.72 37.19 -0.79
CA VAL A 594 -3.73 37.21 0.69
C VAL A 594 -5.12 36.83 1.25
N GLU A 595 -6.20 37.25 0.57
CA GLU A 595 -7.59 36.97 0.95
C GLU A 595 -7.99 35.47 0.89
N ASN A 596 -7.22 34.62 0.21
CA ASN A 596 -7.57 33.20 -0.05
C ASN A 596 -6.41 32.23 0.19
N GLN A 597 -5.45 32.62 1.03
CA GLN A 597 -4.22 31.86 1.28
C GLN A 597 -4.47 30.39 1.70
N TYR A 598 -5.60 30.10 2.35
CA TYR A 598 -5.92 28.78 2.90
C TYR A 598 -7.01 28.01 2.11
N LEU A 599 -7.41 28.51 0.95
CA LEU A 599 -8.50 27.92 0.14
C LEU A 599 -8.05 26.66 -0.62
N HIS A 600 -6.87 26.74 -1.25
CA HIS A 600 -6.39 25.72 -2.16
C HIS A 600 -5.81 24.53 -1.40
N ARG A 601 -6.55 23.42 -1.37
CA ARG A 601 -6.16 22.24 -0.60
C ARG A 601 -6.27 20.94 -1.38
N PHE A 602 -5.47 19.96 -0.99
CA PHE A 602 -5.62 18.56 -1.40
C PHE A 602 -5.87 17.67 -0.18
N GLY A 603 -6.80 16.72 -0.29
CA GLY A 603 -7.17 15.82 0.81
C GLY A 603 -7.97 16.48 1.94
N ALA A 604 -8.48 17.70 1.70
CA ALA A 604 -9.38 18.39 2.61
C ALA A 604 -10.82 17.87 2.49
N CYS A 605 -11.63 18.12 3.51
CA CYS A 605 -13.08 17.89 3.47
C CYS A 605 -13.82 19.22 3.43
N TRP A 606 -14.90 19.28 2.66
CA TRP A 606 -15.90 20.36 2.71
C TRP A 606 -17.13 19.88 3.48
N ALA A 607 -17.67 20.73 4.35
CA ALA A 607 -18.88 20.44 5.10
C ALA A 607 -19.70 21.71 5.35
N ASN A 608 -21.02 21.57 5.38
CA ASN A 608 -21.93 22.62 5.83
C ASN A 608 -22.24 22.43 7.31
N TYR A 609 -21.99 23.47 8.10
CA TYR A 609 -22.13 23.49 9.54
C TYR A 609 -22.79 24.81 9.96
N ASP A 610 -23.96 24.73 10.60
CA ASP A 610 -24.72 25.90 11.06
C ASP A 610 -24.97 26.96 9.96
N GLY A 611 -25.35 26.50 8.76
CA GLY A 611 -25.54 27.38 7.59
C GLY A 611 -24.26 28.02 7.05
N LYS A 612 -23.09 27.61 7.53
CA LYS A 612 -21.78 28.08 7.05
C LYS A 612 -21.03 26.95 6.33
N SER A 613 -20.35 27.32 5.27
CA SER A 613 -19.52 26.41 4.47
C SER A 613 -18.11 26.36 5.06
N LEU A 614 -17.64 25.18 5.48
CA LEU A 614 -16.33 25.00 6.13
C LEU A 614 -15.42 24.10 5.31
N VAL A 615 -14.11 24.41 5.33
CA VAL A 615 -13.05 23.57 4.79
C VAL A 615 -12.15 23.08 5.92
N VAL A 616 -11.93 21.77 5.99
CA VAL A 616 -11.24 21.10 7.10
C VAL A 616 -10.08 20.27 6.60
N GLY A 617 -8.88 20.53 7.13
CA GLY A 617 -7.69 19.71 6.94
C GLY A 617 -7.08 19.74 5.55
N GLY A 618 -6.35 18.69 5.19
CA GLY A 618 -5.62 18.56 3.92
C GLY A 618 -4.21 19.16 3.94
N ILE A 619 -3.62 19.30 2.76
CA ILE A 619 -2.33 19.99 2.53
C ILE A 619 -2.55 21.21 1.63
N MET A 620 -1.63 22.19 1.70
CA MET A 620 -1.65 23.40 0.88
C MET A 620 -0.36 23.53 0.04
N PRO A 621 -0.32 24.40 -0.98
CA PRO A 621 0.90 24.65 -1.75
C PRO A 621 2.04 25.16 -0.88
N GLY A 622 3.23 24.56 -1.00
CA GLY A 622 4.50 25.05 -0.46
C GLY A 622 4.67 25.04 1.07
N ASN A 623 3.61 24.95 1.88
CA ASN A 623 3.69 25.06 3.33
C ASN A 623 2.75 24.10 4.07
N LEU A 624 2.96 23.94 5.39
CA LEU A 624 1.96 23.34 6.28
C LEU A 624 0.81 24.30 6.51
N ILE A 625 -0.39 23.76 6.68
CA ILE A 625 -1.52 24.53 7.18
C ILE A 625 -1.23 24.86 8.66
N PRO A 626 -1.23 26.14 9.07
CA PRO A 626 -1.06 26.49 10.48
C PRO A 626 -2.30 26.10 11.29
N GLU A 627 -2.14 25.89 12.60
CA GLU A 627 -3.19 25.36 13.49
C GLU A 627 -4.49 26.19 13.46
N HIS A 628 -4.36 27.52 13.39
CA HIS A 628 -5.50 28.45 13.32
C HIS A 628 -6.26 28.38 11.98
N ALA A 629 -5.66 27.82 10.93
CA ALA A 629 -6.26 27.69 9.60
C ALA A 629 -6.58 26.23 9.21
N GLU A 630 -6.40 25.26 10.11
CA GLU A 630 -6.79 23.86 9.87
C GLU A 630 -8.29 23.74 9.53
N THR A 631 -9.10 24.65 10.09
CA THR A 631 -10.51 24.87 9.75
C THR A 631 -10.68 26.32 9.31
N VAL A 632 -11.28 26.56 8.14
CA VAL A 632 -11.64 27.91 7.67
C VAL A 632 -13.09 27.93 7.21
N ALA A 633 -13.73 29.07 7.38
CA ALA A 633 -15.07 29.32 6.84
C ALA A 633 -14.97 29.95 5.45
N LEU A 634 -15.95 29.66 4.61
CA LEU A 634 -16.05 30.19 3.26
C LEU A 634 -17.19 31.20 3.20
N ASP A 635 -16.89 32.38 2.67
CA ASP A 635 -17.87 33.35 2.21
C ASP A 635 -18.00 33.20 0.69
N ILE A 636 -19.22 32.93 0.21
CA ILE A 636 -19.49 32.55 -1.18
C ILE A 636 -20.42 33.59 -1.79
N GLU A 637 -19.89 34.38 -2.71
CA GLU A 637 -20.63 35.34 -3.52
C GLU A 637 -20.81 34.76 -4.94
N SER A 638 -21.79 33.87 -5.10
CA SER A 638 -21.99 33.05 -6.30
C SER A 638 -22.20 33.89 -7.57
N ASP A 639 -23.01 34.93 -7.49
CA ASP A 639 -23.31 35.84 -8.61
C ASP A 639 -22.08 36.60 -9.10
N ALA A 640 -21.10 36.82 -8.22
CA ALA A 640 -19.84 37.49 -8.54
C ALA A 640 -18.72 36.52 -8.92
N GLY A 641 -18.95 35.19 -8.81
CA GLY A 641 -17.90 34.19 -8.98
C GLY A 641 -16.78 34.27 -7.93
N ARG A 642 -17.05 34.85 -6.76
CA ARG A 642 -16.04 35.10 -5.72
C ARG A 642 -16.24 34.18 -4.53
N ILE A 643 -15.11 33.69 -4.00
CA ILE A 643 -15.03 32.92 -2.76
C ILE A 643 -13.93 33.53 -1.89
N ARG A 644 -14.19 33.68 -0.59
CA ARG A 644 -13.21 34.19 0.39
C ARG A 644 -13.07 33.24 1.58
N THR A 645 -11.87 33.12 2.11
CA THR A 645 -11.61 32.33 3.33
C THR A 645 -11.55 33.22 4.55
N ASN A 646 -12.39 32.93 5.55
CA ASN A 646 -12.38 33.57 6.86
C ASN A 646 -11.84 32.60 7.92
N LEU A 647 -11.02 33.10 8.84
CA LEU A 647 -10.55 32.31 9.97
C LEU A 647 -11.71 32.01 10.94
N THR A 648 -11.70 30.81 11.53
CA THR A 648 -12.66 30.41 12.55
C THR A 648 -12.11 30.67 13.95
N ASN A 649 -12.97 31.03 14.90
CA ASN A 649 -12.59 31.11 16.32
C ASN A 649 -13.02 29.84 17.06
N ILE A 650 -12.40 28.71 16.69
CA ILE A 650 -12.63 27.41 17.31
C ILE A 650 -11.56 27.18 18.38
N GLU A 651 -11.96 27.11 19.64
CA GLU A 651 -11.08 26.73 20.74
C GLU A 651 -10.60 25.28 20.56
N ARG A 652 -9.29 25.06 20.61
CA ARG A 652 -8.68 23.76 20.28
C ARG A 652 -8.47 22.92 21.54
N CYS A 653 -8.73 21.62 21.45
CA CYS A 653 -8.37 20.68 22.51
C CYS A 653 -6.84 20.47 22.63
N ASN A 654 -6.41 19.90 23.75
CA ASN A 654 -5.00 19.58 24.02
C ASN A 654 -4.41 18.54 23.05
N THR A 655 -5.24 17.71 22.42
CA THR A 655 -4.81 16.64 21.52
C THR A 655 -4.96 17.08 20.07
N ARG A 656 -3.95 17.75 19.50
CA ARG A 656 -4.03 18.22 18.11
C ARG A 656 -4.27 17.06 17.11
N PRO A 657 -5.29 17.14 16.23
CA PRO A 657 -5.54 16.11 15.21
C PRO A 657 -4.49 16.14 14.09
N LEU A 658 -4.31 15.01 13.41
CA LEU A 658 -3.68 14.97 12.09
C LEU A 658 -4.76 14.83 11.02
N LEU A 659 -5.10 15.93 10.35
CA LEU A 659 -6.20 16.02 9.40
C LEU A 659 -5.77 15.59 7.98
N ILE A 660 -5.26 14.36 7.88
CA ILE A 660 -4.89 13.68 6.63
C ILE A 660 -5.70 12.40 6.50
N GLY A 661 -6.52 12.29 5.45
CA GLY A 661 -7.41 11.15 5.24
C GLY A 661 -8.51 11.05 6.33
N HIS A 662 -8.81 12.15 7.01
CA HIS A 662 -9.97 12.26 7.89
C HIS A 662 -11.27 12.32 7.08
N SER A 663 -12.38 12.09 7.76
CA SER A 663 -13.73 12.28 7.22
C SER A 663 -14.50 13.22 8.14
N VAL A 664 -15.41 14.00 7.58
CA VAL A 664 -16.26 14.92 8.34
C VAL A 664 -17.72 14.49 8.21
N ALA A 665 -18.45 14.56 9.31
CA ALA A 665 -19.90 14.45 9.36
C ALA A 665 -20.48 15.65 10.11
N THR A 666 -21.64 16.15 9.69
CA THR A 666 -22.30 17.26 10.38
C THR A 666 -23.68 16.85 10.89
N SER A 667 -24.06 17.48 12.00
CA SER A 667 -25.40 17.54 12.55
C SER A 667 -25.84 19.01 12.62
N SER A 668 -27.08 19.28 13.05
CA SER A 668 -27.59 20.66 13.15
C SER A 668 -26.79 21.56 14.11
N ARG A 669 -26.09 21.00 15.11
CA ARG A 669 -25.36 21.77 16.13
C ARG A 669 -23.93 21.30 16.42
N SER A 670 -23.47 20.23 15.76
CA SER A 670 -22.12 19.71 15.96
C SER A 670 -21.49 19.18 14.66
N MET A 671 -20.18 19.32 14.54
CA MET A 671 -19.38 18.71 13.48
C MET A 671 -18.49 17.63 14.08
N LEU A 672 -18.53 16.44 13.49
CA LEU A 672 -17.73 15.29 13.86
C LEU A 672 -16.59 15.11 12.84
N ILE A 673 -15.35 15.02 13.32
CA ILE A 673 -14.17 14.65 12.56
C ILE A 673 -13.75 13.24 12.98
N MET A 674 -13.71 12.32 12.00
CA MET A 674 -13.43 10.89 12.20
C MET A 674 -12.16 10.48 11.47
N GLY A 675 -11.38 9.60 12.09
CA GLY A 675 -10.17 9.04 11.49
C GLY A 675 -9.10 10.09 11.20
N GLY A 676 -8.13 9.69 10.39
CA GLY A 676 -6.97 10.49 10.00
C GLY A 676 -5.66 9.96 10.58
N GLY A 677 -4.58 10.14 9.82
CA GLY A 677 -3.26 9.66 10.20
C GLY A 677 -2.25 9.63 9.05
N ALA A 678 -0.98 9.45 9.38
CA ALA A 678 0.13 9.39 8.43
C ALA A 678 1.16 8.35 8.87
N VAL A 679 1.86 7.69 7.93
CA VAL A 679 3.05 6.87 8.23
C VAL A 679 4.23 7.75 8.66
N CYS A 680 4.11 9.08 8.50
CA CYS A 680 5.12 10.08 8.84
C CYS A 680 6.48 9.69 8.28
N PHE A 681 6.51 9.45 6.97
CA PHE A 681 7.71 9.06 6.22
C PHE A 681 8.30 7.74 6.75
N SER A 682 9.55 7.74 7.21
CA SER A 682 10.21 6.56 7.79
C SER A 682 10.20 6.54 9.33
N PHE A 683 9.53 7.50 9.97
CA PHE A 683 9.64 7.71 11.42
C PHE A 683 8.70 6.80 12.24
N GLY A 684 7.54 6.46 11.67
CA GLY A 684 6.54 5.61 12.28
C GLY A 684 5.14 6.21 12.13
N THR A 685 4.10 5.37 12.22
CA THR A 685 2.74 5.83 11.93
C THR A 685 2.11 6.60 13.09
N PHE A 686 1.60 7.80 12.81
CA PHE A 686 0.69 8.54 13.67
C PHE A 686 -0.76 8.26 13.28
N TRP A 687 -1.59 8.02 14.29
CA TRP A 687 -3.03 7.80 14.15
C TRP A 687 -3.80 8.76 15.04
N ASN A 688 -4.89 9.33 14.51
CA ASN A 688 -5.94 9.91 15.35
C ASN A 688 -6.62 8.74 16.09
N LYS A 689 -6.38 8.62 17.40
CA LYS A 689 -6.85 7.49 18.22
C LYS A 689 -8.31 7.60 18.67
N GLY A 690 -9.02 8.58 18.16
CA GLY A 690 -10.38 8.91 18.56
C GLY A 690 -11.00 9.89 17.57
N CYS A 691 -12.11 10.48 17.97
CA CYS A 691 -12.82 11.47 17.18
C CYS A 691 -12.77 12.85 17.83
N TYR A 692 -13.04 13.86 17.01
CA TYR A 692 -13.10 15.26 17.44
C TYR A 692 -14.49 15.80 17.15
N THR A 693 -15.06 16.50 18.12
CA THR A 693 -16.34 17.19 17.97
C THR A 693 -16.11 18.68 18.03
N ILE A 694 -16.64 19.44 17.07
CA ILE A 694 -16.72 20.91 17.15
C ILE A 694 -18.18 21.25 17.49
N LEU A 695 -18.38 21.92 18.62
CA LEU A 695 -19.67 22.38 19.13
C LEU A 695 -19.84 23.88 18.84
N SER A 696 -21.06 24.32 18.53
CA SER A 696 -21.35 25.73 18.28
C SER A 696 -21.44 26.47 19.62
N ALA A 697 -20.85 27.65 19.70
CA ALA A 697 -21.06 28.52 20.86
C ALA A 697 -22.38 29.28 20.65
N ASP A 698 -23.40 29.01 21.47
CA ASP A 698 -24.69 29.72 21.42
C ASP A 698 -24.47 31.25 21.51
N GLU A 699 -25.03 32.02 20.56
CA GLU A 699 -25.22 33.46 20.74
C GLU A 699 -26.43 33.68 21.67
N ASP A 700 -26.14 34.15 22.88
CA ASP A 700 -27.01 34.85 23.85
C ASP A 700 -28.46 34.39 24.07
N GLY A 701 -28.78 34.13 25.34
CA GLY A 701 -30.12 33.92 25.86
C GLY A 701 -31.08 35.09 25.63
N GLY A 702 -31.72 35.12 24.46
CA GLY A 702 -32.87 35.95 24.15
C GLY A 702 -34.16 35.12 24.13
N ASN A 703 -35.02 35.33 25.14
CA ASN A 703 -36.42 34.90 25.26
C ASN A 703 -37.04 34.13 24.07
N LEU A 704 -37.03 32.80 24.13
CA LEU A 704 -37.92 31.95 23.34
C LEU A 704 -38.89 31.24 24.30
N GLN A 705 -40.19 31.38 24.03
CA GLN A 705 -41.31 30.86 24.83
C GLN A 705 -41.24 29.34 25.02
N GLU A 706 -41.70 28.88 26.19
CA GLU A 706 -41.62 27.50 26.69
C GLU A 706 -42.36 26.42 25.87
N SER A 707 -42.92 26.70 24.69
CA SER A 707 -43.78 25.75 23.97
C SER A 707 -43.13 24.93 22.83
N ASP A 708 -41.85 25.16 22.46
CA ASP A 708 -41.19 24.43 21.35
C ASP A 708 -40.07 23.45 21.78
N LYS A 709 -40.12 22.92 23.00
CA LYS A 709 -39.15 21.92 23.51
C LYS A 709 -39.35 20.47 23.01
N GLN A 710 -39.87 20.27 21.80
CA GLN A 710 -39.95 18.94 21.18
C GLN A 710 -39.35 18.93 19.78
N VAL A 711 -38.01 18.80 19.74
CA VAL A 711 -37.10 18.05 18.84
C VAL A 711 -35.71 18.67 19.05
N THR A 712 -35.08 18.39 20.19
CA THR A 712 -33.77 18.96 20.54
C THR A 712 -32.64 18.06 20.01
N GLY A 713 -31.93 18.50 18.96
CA GLY A 713 -30.63 17.92 18.59
C GLY A 713 -29.59 18.22 19.67
N SER A 714 -28.83 17.20 20.09
CA SER A 714 -27.93 17.28 21.25
C SER A 714 -26.67 18.11 20.99
N SER A 715 -26.32 18.99 21.93
CA SER A 715 -25.07 19.79 22.01
C SER A 715 -23.89 19.01 22.63
N GLU A 716 -23.83 17.69 22.45
CA GLU A 716 -22.93 16.81 23.20
C GLU A 716 -21.83 16.20 22.31
N PRO A 717 -20.67 15.82 22.91
CA PRO A 717 -19.58 15.20 22.18
C PRO A 717 -19.96 13.84 21.59
N TRP A 718 -19.43 13.58 20.40
CA TRP A 718 -19.50 12.29 19.73
C TRP A 718 -18.44 11.34 20.27
N SER A 719 -18.78 10.06 20.31
CA SER A 719 -17.88 8.99 20.70
C SER A 719 -18.02 7.79 19.77
N TYR A 720 -16.95 7.00 19.65
CA TYR A 720 -16.99 5.73 18.95
C TYR A 720 -17.93 4.74 19.66
N LEU A 721 -18.87 4.16 18.92
CA LEU A 721 -19.82 3.17 19.41
C LEU A 721 -19.33 1.74 19.12
N ASN A 722 -19.25 1.36 17.85
CA ASN A 722 -18.85 0.02 17.41
C ASN A 722 -18.40 0.01 15.94
N THR A 723 -17.72 -1.06 15.53
CA THR A 723 -17.41 -1.34 14.13
C THR A 723 -18.40 -2.39 13.63
N VAL A 724 -19.11 -2.05 12.56
CA VAL A 724 -19.96 -2.97 11.81
C VAL A 724 -19.10 -3.58 10.71
N ASP A 725 -18.83 -4.88 10.83
CA ASP A 725 -18.20 -5.66 9.79
C ASP A 725 -19.08 -6.88 9.53
N SER A 726 -19.20 -7.32 8.29
CA SER A 726 -19.92 -8.56 7.96
C SER A 726 -19.30 -9.78 8.65
N GLU A 727 -18.03 -9.68 9.09
CA GLU A 727 -17.34 -10.69 9.89
C GLU A 727 -17.77 -10.71 11.37
N SER A 728 -18.41 -9.67 11.90
CA SER A 728 -18.78 -9.58 13.32
C SER A 728 -20.15 -10.18 13.67
N SER A 729 -20.81 -10.86 12.72
CA SER A 729 -21.77 -11.91 13.08
C SER A 729 -21.01 -13.17 13.51
N HIS A 730 -20.36 -13.12 14.67
CA HIS A 730 -20.25 -14.33 15.45
C HIS A 730 -21.69 -14.83 15.66
N PRO A 731 -22.02 -16.09 15.31
CA PRO A 731 -23.11 -16.76 15.99
C PRO A 731 -22.86 -16.55 17.50
N PRO A 732 -23.90 -16.31 18.32
CA PRO A 732 -23.71 -16.09 19.76
C PRO A 732 -22.71 -17.11 20.26
N LYS A 733 -21.65 -16.65 20.97
CA LYS A 733 -20.59 -17.50 21.53
C LYS A 733 -21.21 -18.83 21.92
N VAL A 734 -21.04 -19.84 21.06
CA VAL A 734 -21.15 -21.21 21.49
C VAL A 734 -19.98 -21.29 22.43
N SER A 735 -20.30 -21.20 23.71
CA SER A 735 -19.39 -21.58 24.76
C SER A 735 -18.66 -22.81 24.25
N LEU A 736 -17.33 -22.77 24.23
CA LEU A 736 -16.49 -23.97 24.11
C LEU A 736 -16.77 -24.84 25.34
N ARG A 737 -17.97 -25.39 25.40
CA ARG A 737 -18.23 -26.76 25.78
C ARG A 737 -18.31 -27.50 24.46
N PRO A 738 -17.56 -28.59 24.25
CA PRO A 738 -17.80 -29.44 23.11
C PRO A 738 -19.27 -29.86 23.18
N SER A 739 -20.12 -29.34 22.28
CA SER A 739 -21.36 -30.05 22.00
C SER A 739 -20.93 -31.41 21.46
N PRO A 740 -21.53 -32.52 21.90
CA PRO A 740 -21.18 -33.83 21.38
C PRO A 740 -21.30 -33.76 19.86
N LEU A 741 -20.21 -34.02 19.14
CA LEU A 741 -20.21 -34.15 17.68
C LEU A 741 -21.29 -35.15 17.22
N GLU A 742 -21.73 -36.05 18.12
CA GLU A 742 -22.66 -37.16 17.96
C GLU A 742 -23.97 -36.88 17.18
N ASN A 743 -24.38 -35.63 16.92
CA ASN A 743 -25.63 -35.31 16.20
C ASN A 743 -25.51 -34.43 14.95
N GLN A 744 -24.30 -34.05 14.49
CA GLN A 744 -24.17 -33.30 13.23
C GLN A 744 -24.30 -34.21 12.01
N LYS A 745 -25.36 -33.99 11.22
CA LYS A 745 -25.58 -34.68 9.93
C LYS A 745 -24.78 -34.01 8.80
N PRO A 746 -24.21 -34.78 7.86
CA PRO A 746 -23.55 -34.24 6.68
C PRO A 746 -24.51 -33.45 5.79
N ARG A 747 -23.99 -32.42 5.10
CA ARG A 747 -24.77 -31.66 4.10
C ARG A 747 -24.99 -32.49 2.85
N GLU A 748 -26.11 -32.25 2.16
CA GLU A 748 -26.34 -32.86 0.85
C GLU A 748 -25.37 -32.29 -0.20
N PRO A 749 -24.79 -33.12 -1.07
CA PRO A 749 -23.87 -32.65 -2.11
C PRO A 749 -24.53 -31.74 -3.14
N ILE A 750 -23.85 -30.64 -3.49
CA ILE A 750 -24.22 -29.77 -4.60
C ILE A 750 -23.85 -30.46 -5.90
N ILE A 751 -24.81 -30.67 -6.80
CA ILE A 751 -24.54 -31.29 -8.10
C ILE A 751 -23.75 -30.32 -8.99
N ILE A 752 -22.60 -30.77 -9.49
CA ILE A 752 -21.75 -29.97 -10.38
C ILE A 752 -22.47 -29.70 -11.70
N ALA A 753 -22.45 -28.44 -12.10
CA ALA A 753 -23.09 -27.97 -13.32
C ALA A 753 -22.48 -28.60 -14.58
N ARG A 754 -23.34 -28.90 -15.55
CA ARG A 754 -22.94 -29.36 -16.88
C ARG A 754 -23.05 -28.20 -17.86
N LYS A 755 -22.03 -27.98 -18.69
CA LYS A 755 -21.97 -26.89 -19.68
C LYS A 755 -21.53 -27.42 -21.03
N LYS A 756 -22.09 -26.85 -22.09
CA LYS A 756 -21.57 -26.98 -23.45
C LYS A 756 -20.78 -25.72 -23.77
N ILE A 757 -19.59 -25.91 -24.33
CA ILE A 757 -18.75 -24.80 -24.77
C ILE A 757 -18.50 -24.94 -26.27
N SER A 758 -18.29 -23.80 -26.93
CA SER A 758 -18.12 -23.73 -28.39
C SER A 758 -16.77 -23.15 -28.81
N SER A 759 -16.04 -22.56 -27.87
CA SER A 759 -14.77 -21.90 -28.11
C SER A 759 -13.84 -21.97 -26.90
N TRP A 760 -12.56 -21.66 -27.11
CA TRP A 760 -11.59 -21.54 -26.03
C TRP A 760 -11.89 -20.37 -25.07
N THR A 761 -12.58 -19.31 -25.54
CA THR A 761 -12.95 -18.19 -24.68
C THR A 761 -13.99 -18.59 -23.64
N ASP A 762 -14.89 -19.51 -23.98
CA ASP A 762 -15.86 -20.07 -23.04
C ASP A 762 -15.14 -20.84 -21.92
N PHE A 763 -14.08 -21.58 -22.26
CA PHE A 763 -13.26 -22.28 -21.28
C PHE A 763 -12.45 -21.32 -20.40
N VAL A 764 -11.93 -20.22 -20.95
CA VAL A 764 -11.23 -19.17 -20.15
C VAL A 764 -12.15 -18.53 -19.12
N ALA A 765 -13.44 -18.34 -19.44
CA ALA A 765 -14.41 -17.86 -18.46
C ALA A 765 -14.60 -18.87 -17.31
N ILE A 766 -14.60 -20.17 -17.62
CA ILE A 766 -14.65 -21.25 -16.62
C ILE A 766 -13.40 -21.25 -15.75
N LEU A 767 -12.20 -21.14 -16.35
CA LEU A 767 -10.94 -21.01 -15.61
C LEU A 767 -10.97 -19.83 -14.62
N SER A 768 -11.50 -18.69 -15.05
CA SER A 768 -11.58 -17.47 -14.23
C SER A 768 -12.54 -17.61 -13.04
N SER A 769 -13.56 -18.47 -13.16
CA SER A 769 -14.50 -18.74 -12.05
C SER A 769 -13.91 -19.63 -10.95
N ALA A 770 -12.87 -20.42 -11.26
CA ALA A 770 -12.23 -21.38 -10.35
C ALA A 770 -13.19 -22.42 -9.71
N GLU A 771 -14.31 -22.72 -10.39
CA GLU A 771 -15.31 -23.72 -9.97
C GLU A 771 -15.28 -24.97 -10.86
N PRO A 772 -15.53 -26.17 -10.30
CA PRO A 772 -15.57 -27.40 -11.09
C PRO A 772 -16.82 -27.41 -11.98
N VAL A 773 -16.65 -27.85 -13.23
CA VAL A 773 -17.71 -27.92 -14.24
C VAL A 773 -17.52 -29.17 -15.10
N ILE A 774 -18.61 -29.85 -15.45
CA ILE A 774 -18.63 -30.93 -16.44
C ILE A 774 -18.89 -30.33 -17.82
N LEU A 775 -18.02 -30.60 -18.78
CA LEU A 775 -18.15 -30.21 -20.17
C LEU A 775 -18.68 -31.38 -20.99
N GLU A 776 -19.73 -31.12 -21.78
CA GLU A 776 -20.43 -32.14 -22.56
C GLU A 776 -20.37 -31.85 -24.06
N GLY A 777 -20.28 -32.91 -24.86
CA GLY A 777 -20.37 -32.85 -26.32
C GLY A 777 -19.11 -32.33 -27.02
N LEU A 778 -17.96 -32.43 -26.36
CA LEU A 778 -16.67 -32.09 -26.95
C LEU A 778 -16.01 -33.31 -27.60
N ASP A 779 -15.25 -33.07 -28.65
CA ASP A 779 -14.55 -34.10 -29.40
C ASP A 779 -13.20 -34.44 -28.74
N MET A 780 -13.10 -35.64 -28.20
CA MET A 780 -11.87 -36.19 -27.60
C MET A 780 -11.17 -37.22 -28.49
N GLY A 781 -11.64 -37.38 -29.74
CA GLY A 781 -11.19 -38.40 -30.66
C GLY A 781 -11.95 -39.73 -30.54
N SER A 782 -11.48 -40.73 -31.28
CA SER A 782 -12.11 -42.05 -31.37
C SER A 782 -11.95 -42.93 -30.10
N CYS A 783 -11.22 -42.46 -29.09
CA CYS A 783 -10.95 -43.21 -27.86
C CYS A 783 -12.21 -43.64 -27.11
N THR A 784 -13.30 -42.87 -27.16
CA THR A 784 -14.57 -43.20 -26.48
C THR A 784 -15.22 -44.46 -27.04
N ASP A 785 -15.00 -44.75 -28.33
CA ASP A 785 -15.50 -45.94 -29.00
C ASP A 785 -14.47 -47.06 -28.95
N LEU A 786 -13.20 -46.73 -29.20
CA LEU A 786 -12.14 -47.71 -29.40
C LEU A 786 -11.59 -48.31 -28.11
N TRP A 787 -11.43 -47.56 -27.02
CA TRP A 787 -10.69 -48.00 -25.81
C TRP A 787 -11.47 -48.99 -24.93
N THR A 788 -11.92 -50.07 -25.54
CA THR A 788 -12.41 -51.31 -24.94
C THR A 788 -11.25 -52.09 -24.31
N ASN A 789 -11.55 -52.96 -23.33
CA ASN A 789 -10.52 -53.83 -22.73
C ASN A 789 -9.80 -54.67 -23.80
N SER A 790 -10.54 -55.20 -24.79
CA SER A 790 -9.96 -55.99 -25.89
C SER A 790 -9.06 -55.16 -26.81
N TYR A 791 -9.47 -53.93 -27.15
CA TYR A 791 -8.68 -53.04 -28.01
C TYR A 791 -7.42 -52.57 -27.31
N LEU A 792 -7.52 -52.13 -26.06
CA LEU A 792 -6.35 -51.73 -25.27
C LEU A 792 -5.38 -52.89 -25.12
N LEU A 793 -5.87 -54.11 -24.87
CA LEU A 793 -5.06 -55.32 -24.78
C LEU A 793 -4.29 -55.61 -26.08
N ASP A 794 -4.99 -55.53 -27.22
CA ASP A 794 -4.42 -55.76 -28.54
C ASP A 794 -3.36 -54.71 -28.91
N ARG A 795 -3.65 -53.43 -28.67
CA ARG A 795 -2.79 -52.31 -29.09
C ARG A 795 -1.61 -52.04 -28.16
N ILE A 796 -1.81 -52.11 -26.85
CA ILE A 796 -0.73 -51.88 -25.86
C ILE A 796 0.18 -53.11 -25.75
N GLY A 797 -0.37 -54.29 -26.04
CA GLY A 797 0.34 -55.57 -25.97
C GLY A 797 0.24 -56.22 -24.58
N GLN A 798 -0.01 -57.53 -24.56
CA GLN A 798 -0.27 -58.29 -23.35
C GLN A 798 0.91 -58.27 -22.37
N HIS A 799 2.14 -58.33 -22.88
CA HIS A 799 3.37 -58.48 -22.08
C HIS A 799 3.99 -57.16 -21.61
N ARG A 800 3.31 -56.03 -21.82
CA ARG A 800 3.85 -54.74 -21.37
C ARG A 800 3.74 -54.62 -19.86
N ASP A 801 4.86 -54.34 -19.18
CA ASP A 801 4.85 -54.11 -17.75
C ASP A 801 4.13 -52.80 -17.39
N VAL A 802 3.22 -52.89 -16.42
CA VAL A 802 2.54 -51.75 -15.80
C VAL A 802 2.58 -51.86 -14.28
N THR A 803 2.80 -50.72 -13.61
CA THR A 803 2.75 -50.64 -12.15
C THR A 803 1.37 -50.18 -11.71
N VAL A 804 0.67 -51.04 -10.96
CA VAL A 804 -0.68 -50.79 -10.48
C VAL A 804 -0.72 -50.75 -8.97
N HIS A 805 -1.68 -50.00 -8.44
CA HIS A 805 -2.02 -50.02 -7.02
C HIS A 805 -2.98 -51.19 -6.83
N GLN A 806 -2.59 -52.15 -6.00
CA GLN A 806 -3.42 -53.28 -5.61
C GLN A 806 -3.92 -53.07 -4.18
N ALA A 807 -5.24 -52.87 -4.06
CA ALA A 807 -5.90 -52.70 -2.77
C ALA A 807 -6.52 -54.01 -2.28
N ILE A 808 -6.58 -54.18 -0.97
CA ILE A 808 -7.29 -55.29 -0.32
C ILE A 808 -8.75 -54.90 -0.07
N GLU A 809 -8.98 -53.64 0.29
CA GLU A 809 -10.28 -53.05 0.58
C GLU A 809 -10.85 -52.28 -0.63
N ASP A 810 -12.15 -51.96 -0.58
CA ASP A 810 -12.86 -51.23 -1.64
C ASP A 810 -12.40 -49.76 -1.79
N ARG A 811 -11.58 -49.29 -0.85
CA ARG A 811 -11.07 -47.93 -0.77
C ARG A 811 -9.58 -47.98 -0.48
N MET A 812 -8.80 -47.24 -1.27
CA MET A 812 -7.40 -47.00 -0.98
C MET A 812 -7.24 -45.84 0.00
N ASP A 813 -6.29 -45.95 0.90
CA ASP A 813 -5.86 -44.89 1.82
C ASP A 813 -4.33 -44.75 1.75
N PHE A 814 -3.87 -43.57 1.34
CA PHE A 814 -2.46 -43.25 1.17
C PHE A 814 -1.70 -43.10 2.49
N VAL A 815 -2.40 -42.74 3.57
CA VAL A 815 -1.79 -42.53 4.89
C VAL A 815 -1.56 -43.87 5.58
N SER A 816 -2.58 -44.72 5.65
CA SER A 816 -2.44 -46.08 6.21
C SER A 816 -1.73 -47.04 5.26
N LYS A 817 -1.64 -46.71 3.97
CA LYS A 817 -1.04 -47.52 2.90
C LYS A 817 -1.65 -48.92 2.82
N ASN A 818 -2.98 -49.01 2.79
CA ASN A 818 -3.72 -50.27 2.65
C ASN A 818 -3.69 -50.87 1.22
N PHE A 819 -2.73 -50.44 0.40
CA PHE A 819 -2.49 -50.91 -0.96
C PHE A 819 -0.98 -51.07 -1.20
N GLN A 820 -0.63 -51.85 -2.22
CA GLN A 820 0.76 -52.07 -2.64
C GLN A 820 0.94 -51.75 -4.12
N TYR A 821 2.14 -51.30 -4.49
CA TYR A 821 2.53 -51.16 -5.88
C TYR A 821 2.98 -52.52 -6.42
N VAL A 822 2.32 -53.01 -7.47
CA VAL A 822 2.63 -54.30 -8.09
C VAL A 822 2.86 -54.08 -9.56
N THR A 823 4.00 -54.56 -10.07
CA THR A 823 4.25 -54.63 -11.51
C THR A 823 3.61 -55.91 -12.04
N LYS A 824 2.77 -55.77 -13.07
CA LYS A 824 2.10 -56.87 -13.77
C LYS A 824 2.22 -56.64 -15.27
N ASP A 825 2.14 -57.71 -16.04
CA ASP A 825 1.89 -57.57 -17.47
C ASP A 825 0.49 -56.98 -17.69
N PHE A 826 0.36 -56.15 -18.72
CA PHE A 826 -0.85 -55.40 -19.00
C PHE A 826 -2.06 -56.32 -19.23
N GLY A 827 -1.84 -57.51 -19.81
CA GLY A 827 -2.89 -58.49 -20.03
C GLY A 827 -3.48 -59.03 -18.74
N SER A 828 -2.63 -59.48 -17.81
CA SER A 828 -3.05 -59.92 -16.48
C SER A 828 -3.80 -58.80 -15.74
N PHE A 829 -3.33 -57.55 -15.83
CA PHE A 829 -4.01 -56.41 -15.22
C PHE A 829 -5.44 -56.22 -15.76
N ILE A 830 -5.61 -56.19 -17.08
CA ILE A 830 -6.92 -56.00 -17.72
C ILE A 830 -7.88 -57.16 -17.41
N GLU A 831 -7.39 -58.40 -17.36
CA GLU A 831 -8.18 -59.56 -16.98
C GLU A 831 -8.61 -59.49 -15.51
N SER A 832 -7.69 -59.14 -14.60
CA SER A 832 -7.95 -59.02 -13.16
C SER A 832 -9.02 -57.96 -12.85
N ILE A 833 -8.95 -56.77 -13.45
CA ILE A 833 -10.00 -55.75 -13.23
C ILE A 833 -11.34 -56.17 -13.85
N GLY A 834 -11.32 -56.94 -14.94
CA GLY A 834 -12.53 -57.53 -15.54
C GLY A 834 -13.21 -58.56 -14.62
N LYS A 835 -12.42 -59.25 -13.77
CA LYS A 835 -12.90 -60.14 -12.71
C LYS A 835 -13.32 -59.41 -11.43
N GLY A 836 -13.23 -58.08 -11.40
CA GLY A 836 -13.58 -57.27 -10.24
C GLY A 836 -12.47 -57.11 -9.21
N GLU A 837 -11.20 -57.40 -9.56
CA GLU A 837 -10.10 -57.10 -8.66
C GLU A 837 -9.89 -55.59 -8.48
N LYS A 838 -9.54 -55.20 -7.25
CA LYS A 838 -9.42 -53.81 -6.79
C LYS A 838 -8.06 -53.22 -7.18
N LEU A 839 -7.86 -53.05 -8.48
CA LEU A 839 -6.61 -52.54 -9.07
C LEU A 839 -6.80 -51.15 -9.67
N TYR A 840 -5.79 -50.30 -9.52
CA TYR A 840 -5.78 -48.95 -10.06
C TYR A 840 -4.45 -48.62 -10.75
N LEU A 841 -4.51 -48.33 -12.05
CA LEU A 841 -3.39 -47.85 -12.84
C LEU A 841 -3.44 -46.32 -12.96
N ARG A 842 -2.32 -45.68 -12.62
CA ARG A 842 -1.95 -44.34 -13.07
C ARG A 842 -0.66 -44.50 -13.85
N SER A 843 -0.67 -44.22 -15.15
CA SER A 843 0.52 -44.41 -15.97
C SER A 843 1.66 -43.47 -15.55
N LEU A 844 2.88 -43.94 -15.78
CA LEU A 844 4.13 -43.20 -15.54
C LEU A 844 4.91 -43.08 -16.86
N ALA A 845 5.87 -42.17 -16.90
CA ALA A 845 6.73 -41.99 -18.07
C ALA A 845 7.52 -43.26 -18.40
N ILE A 846 7.52 -43.65 -19.67
CA ILE A 846 8.26 -44.83 -20.14
C ILE A 846 9.77 -44.62 -19.98
N GLY A 847 10.47 -45.61 -19.40
CA GLY A 847 11.93 -45.61 -19.20
C GLY A 847 12.48 -44.65 -18.15
N LYS A 848 11.86 -43.48 -17.95
CA LYS A 848 12.34 -42.40 -17.06
C LYS A 848 11.25 -41.82 -16.13
N PRO A 849 10.56 -42.66 -15.32
CA PRO A 849 9.46 -42.21 -14.46
C PRO A 849 9.89 -41.22 -13.37
N LEU A 850 11.18 -41.16 -13.02
CA LEU A 850 11.76 -40.22 -12.06
C LEU A 850 12.37 -38.97 -12.71
N GLU A 851 12.24 -38.77 -14.02
CA GLU A 851 12.77 -37.59 -14.72
C GLU A 851 11.72 -36.87 -15.55
N LEU A 852 10.74 -37.59 -16.09
CA LEU A 852 9.74 -37.05 -17.02
C LEU A 852 8.32 -37.20 -16.46
N PRO A 853 7.45 -36.19 -16.62
CA PRO A 853 6.03 -36.34 -16.34
C PRO A 853 5.39 -37.32 -17.32
N ALA A 854 4.34 -38.03 -16.88
CA ALA A 854 3.57 -38.92 -17.76
C ALA A 854 2.99 -38.13 -18.94
N ASP A 855 3.08 -38.69 -20.13
CA ASP A 855 2.57 -38.11 -21.37
C ASP A 855 2.01 -39.24 -22.23
N ILE A 856 0.69 -39.24 -22.44
CA ILE A 856 0.01 -40.33 -23.14
C ILE A 856 0.54 -40.54 -24.57
N SER A 857 0.92 -39.46 -25.27
CA SER A 857 1.40 -39.51 -26.65
C SER A 857 2.77 -40.16 -26.75
N ARG A 858 3.62 -39.89 -25.75
CA ARG A 858 4.96 -40.49 -25.66
C ARG A 858 4.93 -41.90 -25.07
N ASP A 859 4.12 -42.10 -24.04
CA ASP A 859 4.16 -43.31 -23.22
C ASP A 859 3.32 -44.43 -23.85
N PHE A 860 2.26 -44.11 -24.60
CA PHE A 860 1.43 -45.09 -25.31
C PHE A 860 1.21 -44.69 -26.78
N PRO A 861 2.28 -44.62 -27.59
CA PRO A 861 2.20 -44.17 -28.98
C PRO A 861 1.25 -45.04 -29.82
N GLU A 862 1.01 -46.29 -29.42
CA GLU A 862 0.14 -47.24 -30.12
C GLU A 862 -1.34 -46.86 -30.07
N ILE A 863 -1.76 -46.08 -29.07
CA ILE A 863 -3.14 -45.59 -28.89
C ILE A 863 -3.24 -44.06 -28.87
N ALA A 864 -2.11 -43.35 -28.98
CA ALA A 864 -2.04 -41.90 -28.92
C ALA A 864 -2.90 -41.21 -30.00
N GLY A 865 -2.99 -41.81 -31.19
CA GLY A 865 -3.81 -41.27 -32.28
C GLY A 865 -5.32 -41.31 -32.04
N ASP A 866 -5.77 -42.06 -31.02
CA ASP A 866 -7.20 -42.20 -30.72
C ASP A 866 -7.72 -41.09 -29.81
N PHE A 867 -6.84 -40.42 -29.06
CA PHE A 867 -7.19 -39.40 -28.07
C PHE A 867 -6.55 -38.07 -28.39
N HIS A 868 -7.35 -37.00 -28.38
CA HIS A 868 -6.84 -35.64 -28.37
C HIS A 868 -7.67 -34.76 -27.42
N LEU A 869 -7.07 -33.67 -26.94
CA LEU A 869 -7.87 -32.66 -26.25
C LEU A 869 -8.79 -31.95 -27.26
N PRO A 870 -10.02 -31.60 -26.88
CA PRO A 870 -10.86 -30.73 -27.71
C PRO A 870 -10.17 -29.40 -27.96
N ARG A 871 -10.34 -28.84 -29.15
CA ARG A 871 -9.77 -27.52 -29.54
C ARG A 871 -10.20 -26.37 -28.63
N GLU A 872 -11.36 -26.49 -28.00
CA GLU A 872 -11.88 -25.54 -27.01
C GLU A 872 -11.02 -25.51 -25.73
N LEU A 873 -10.16 -26.51 -25.51
CA LEU A 873 -9.25 -26.61 -24.38
C LEU A 873 -7.79 -26.28 -24.75
N VAL A 874 -7.54 -25.49 -25.80
CA VAL A 874 -6.17 -25.14 -26.26
C VAL A 874 -5.27 -24.61 -25.13
N VAL A 875 -5.83 -23.86 -24.18
CA VAL A 875 -5.09 -23.34 -23.01
C VAL A 875 -4.54 -24.46 -22.12
N VAL A 876 -5.24 -25.59 -22.04
CA VAL A 876 -4.78 -26.79 -21.31
C VAL A 876 -3.57 -27.39 -22.03
N GLU A 877 -3.63 -27.51 -23.35
CA GLU A 877 -2.56 -28.07 -24.18
C GLU A 877 -1.28 -27.20 -24.14
N GLU A 878 -1.43 -25.88 -24.32
CA GLU A 878 -0.32 -24.92 -24.28
C GLU A 878 0.41 -24.89 -22.94
N ASN A 879 -0.29 -25.19 -21.84
CA ASN A 879 0.24 -25.16 -20.48
C ASN A 879 0.37 -26.56 -19.86
N GLN A 880 0.32 -27.60 -20.68
CA GLN A 880 0.32 -28.99 -20.23
C GLN A 880 1.59 -29.32 -19.42
N HIS A 881 1.38 -29.97 -18.29
CA HIS A 881 2.42 -30.51 -17.45
C HIS A 881 2.52 -32.04 -17.53
N SER A 882 1.39 -32.75 -17.50
CA SER A 882 1.35 -34.22 -17.61
C SER A 882 -0.01 -34.72 -18.10
N SER A 883 -0.05 -35.87 -18.77
CA SER A 883 -1.27 -36.51 -19.27
C SER A 883 -1.34 -38.03 -18.93
N PRO A 884 -1.46 -38.42 -17.65
CA PRO A 884 -1.52 -39.84 -17.28
C PRO A 884 -2.83 -40.53 -17.73
N LEU A 885 -2.66 -41.73 -18.30
CA LEU A 885 -3.74 -42.70 -18.51
C LEU A 885 -4.13 -43.33 -17.16
N ARG A 886 -5.44 -43.39 -16.90
CA ARG A 886 -6.00 -43.96 -15.67
C ARG A 886 -6.98 -45.08 -16.00
N ILE A 887 -6.71 -46.28 -15.47
CA ILE A 887 -7.58 -47.46 -15.61
C ILE A 887 -7.83 -48.01 -14.21
N SER A 888 -9.10 -48.20 -13.84
CA SER A 888 -9.47 -48.70 -12.52
C SER A 888 -10.47 -49.84 -12.60
N GLY A 889 -10.27 -50.89 -11.79
CA GLY A 889 -11.34 -51.82 -11.39
C GLY A 889 -12.23 -51.21 -10.29
N PRO A 890 -13.06 -51.99 -9.58
CA PRO A 890 -14.00 -51.50 -8.57
C PRO A 890 -13.29 -51.08 -7.26
N VAL A 891 -12.52 -49.98 -7.31
CA VAL A 891 -11.77 -49.44 -6.17
C VAL A 891 -11.92 -47.92 -6.09
N THR A 892 -12.09 -47.42 -4.87
CA THR A 892 -12.22 -45.99 -4.57
C THR A 892 -10.85 -45.37 -4.30
N MET A 893 -10.58 -44.23 -4.94
CA MET A 893 -9.36 -43.44 -4.71
C MET A 893 -9.38 -42.75 -3.34
N TRP A 894 -8.22 -42.62 -2.70
CA TRP A 894 -8.11 -41.82 -1.47
C TRP A 894 -8.49 -40.35 -1.73
N LEU A 895 -8.94 -39.66 -0.67
CA LEU A 895 -9.20 -38.23 -0.71
C LEU A 895 -7.86 -37.47 -0.82
N HIS A 896 -7.74 -36.61 -1.82
CA HIS A 896 -6.55 -35.80 -2.07
C HIS A 896 -6.90 -34.45 -2.69
N TYR A 897 -5.93 -33.55 -2.81
CA TYR A 897 -6.03 -32.35 -3.65
C TYR A 897 -4.85 -32.30 -4.61
N ASP A 898 -5.05 -31.65 -5.75
CA ASP A 898 -4.01 -31.41 -6.74
C ASP A 898 -3.58 -29.94 -6.70
N VAL A 899 -2.28 -29.67 -6.77
CA VAL A 899 -1.75 -28.30 -6.79
C VAL A 899 -1.97 -27.67 -8.17
N MET A 900 -1.93 -28.47 -9.23
CA MET A 900 -2.23 -28.00 -10.59
C MET A 900 -3.70 -28.22 -10.93
N SER A 901 -4.26 -27.29 -11.71
CA SER A 901 -5.54 -27.53 -12.37
C SER A 901 -5.41 -28.68 -13.35
N ASN A 902 -6.51 -29.42 -13.55
CA ASN A 902 -6.53 -30.49 -14.52
C ASN A 902 -7.92 -30.69 -15.14
N VAL A 903 -7.94 -31.38 -16.26
CA VAL A 903 -9.17 -31.87 -16.88
C VAL A 903 -9.18 -33.39 -16.83
N LEU A 904 -10.26 -33.98 -16.31
CA LEU A 904 -10.49 -35.42 -16.27
C LEU A 904 -11.44 -35.79 -17.43
N CYS A 905 -10.88 -36.43 -18.45
CA CYS A 905 -11.60 -36.92 -19.61
C CYS A 905 -12.11 -38.35 -19.33
N GLN A 906 -13.42 -38.52 -19.19
CA GLN A 906 -14.03 -39.82 -18.91
C GLN A 906 -14.29 -40.56 -20.23
N ILE A 907 -13.54 -41.63 -20.48
CA ILE A 907 -13.51 -42.31 -21.79
C ILE A 907 -14.44 -43.53 -21.79
N ARG A 908 -14.38 -44.35 -20.74
CA ARG A 908 -15.20 -45.57 -20.62
C ARG A 908 -15.62 -45.83 -19.20
N GLY A 909 -16.84 -46.36 -19.04
CA GLY A 909 -17.47 -46.59 -17.74
C GLY A 909 -17.90 -45.28 -17.08
N GLN A 910 -18.65 -45.40 -15.98
CA GLN A 910 -19.11 -44.25 -15.20
C GLN A 910 -18.29 -44.07 -13.93
N LYS A 911 -18.12 -42.83 -13.50
CA LYS A 911 -17.36 -42.46 -12.31
C LYS A 911 -18.11 -41.42 -11.50
N ARG A 912 -18.25 -41.66 -10.20
CA ARG A 912 -18.78 -40.69 -9.24
C ARG A 912 -17.62 -40.05 -8.51
N LEU A 913 -17.58 -38.72 -8.50
CA LEU A 913 -16.60 -37.94 -7.77
C LEU A 913 -17.31 -37.11 -6.71
N LEU A 914 -16.69 -37.04 -5.53
CA LEU A 914 -17.00 -36.02 -4.53
C LEU A 914 -15.85 -35.04 -4.49
N LEU A 915 -16.19 -33.76 -4.54
CA LEU A 915 -15.26 -32.64 -4.52
C LEU A 915 -15.61 -31.70 -3.36
N PHE A 916 -14.61 -31.03 -2.83
CA PHE A 916 -14.79 -30.04 -1.76
C PHE A 916 -13.98 -28.79 -2.10
N PRO A 917 -14.54 -27.58 -1.88
CA PRO A 917 -13.83 -26.34 -2.08
C PRO A 917 -12.53 -26.29 -1.25
N PRO A 918 -11.48 -25.58 -1.70
CA PRO A 918 -10.19 -25.52 -1.00
C PRO A 918 -10.29 -25.12 0.49
N GLY A 919 -11.27 -24.28 0.85
CA GLY A 919 -11.52 -23.87 2.24
C GLY A 919 -11.90 -25.02 3.18
N ASP A 920 -12.38 -26.14 2.66
CA ASP A 920 -12.79 -27.30 3.47
C ASP A 920 -11.62 -28.16 3.97
N VAL A 921 -10.38 -27.81 3.60
CA VAL A 921 -9.17 -28.55 4.02
C VAL A 921 -9.07 -28.74 5.53
N GLU A 922 -9.62 -27.82 6.34
CA GLU A 922 -9.63 -27.91 7.81
C GLU A 922 -10.47 -29.09 8.35
N TYR A 923 -11.45 -29.57 7.60
CA TYR A 923 -12.37 -30.63 8.03
C TYR A 923 -11.83 -32.04 7.82
N PHE A 924 -10.82 -32.19 6.95
CA PHE A 924 -10.35 -33.49 6.47
C PHE A 924 -8.99 -33.92 7.02
N GLY A 925 -8.38 -33.13 7.91
CA GLY A 925 -7.22 -33.59 8.70
C GLY A 925 -5.95 -33.91 7.90
N PHE A 926 -5.66 -33.13 6.86
CA PHE A 926 -4.41 -33.27 6.10
C PHE A 926 -3.20 -33.02 7.00
N ALA A 927 -2.22 -33.94 6.97
CA ALA A 927 -0.97 -33.74 7.70
C ALA A 927 -0.14 -32.61 7.06
N PRO A 928 0.71 -31.88 7.83
CA PRO A 928 1.51 -30.79 7.26
C PRO A 928 2.39 -31.22 6.08
N GLY A 929 2.14 -30.65 4.90
CA GLY A 929 2.83 -30.99 3.65
C GLY A 929 2.43 -32.32 3.02
N ALA A 930 1.30 -32.91 3.44
CA ALA A 930 0.69 -34.05 2.78
C ALA A 930 -0.50 -33.57 1.94
N SER A 931 -0.63 -34.14 0.74
CA SER A 931 -1.74 -33.86 -0.19
C SER A 931 -2.86 -34.90 -0.12
N SER A 932 -2.87 -35.79 0.87
CA SER A 932 -3.86 -36.87 1.01
C SER A 932 -4.38 -36.99 2.44
N SER A 933 -5.62 -37.47 2.57
CA SER A 933 -6.34 -37.69 3.83
C SER A 933 -6.90 -39.12 3.92
N SER A 934 -6.93 -39.66 5.15
CA SER A 934 -7.56 -40.96 5.46
C SER A 934 -9.08 -40.93 5.56
N VAL A 935 -9.70 -39.74 5.54
CA VAL A 935 -11.14 -39.61 5.73
C VAL A 935 -11.91 -40.31 4.60
N ASP A 936 -12.90 -41.12 4.97
CA ASP A 936 -13.81 -41.74 4.00
C ASP A 936 -14.91 -40.78 3.60
N ALA A 937 -14.65 -39.97 2.58
CA ALA A 937 -15.62 -38.98 2.10
C ALA A 937 -16.90 -39.62 1.50
N PHE A 938 -16.88 -40.90 1.12
CA PHE A 938 -18.07 -41.63 0.65
C PHE A 938 -18.78 -42.40 1.78
N GLY A 939 -18.15 -42.50 2.96
CA GLY A 939 -18.71 -43.16 4.14
C GLY A 939 -19.67 -42.27 4.93
N ASP A 940 -20.13 -42.78 6.08
CA ASP A 940 -20.94 -41.97 7.00
C ASP A 940 -20.06 -40.96 7.73
N LEU A 941 -20.24 -39.68 7.39
CA LEU A 941 -19.53 -38.57 8.02
C LEU A 941 -20.23 -38.08 9.30
N THR A 942 -21.38 -38.66 9.68
CA THR A 942 -22.16 -38.23 10.86
C THR A 942 -21.29 -38.27 12.12
N GLY A 943 -21.28 -37.15 12.83
CA GLY A 943 -20.45 -36.99 14.04
C GLY A 943 -18.94 -36.92 13.84
N THR A 944 -18.48 -36.83 12.59
CA THR A 944 -17.08 -36.47 12.28
C THR A 944 -16.97 -34.96 12.02
N LYS A 945 -15.74 -34.42 12.08
CA LYS A 945 -15.48 -33.02 11.67
C LYS A 945 -15.86 -32.76 10.21
N ALA A 946 -15.77 -33.78 9.36
CA ALA A 946 -16.11 -33.70 7.95
C ALA A 946 -17.62 -33.53 7.68
N ALA A 947 -18.50 -33.76 8.66
CA ALA A 947 -19.94 -33.46 8.53
C ALA A 947 -20.21 -31.98 8.22
N ALA A 948 -19.31 -31.08 8.64
CA ALA A 948 -19.45 -29.63 8.43
C ALA A 948 -19.01 -29.15 7.03
N SER A 949 -18.44 -30.03 6.21
CA SER A 949 -17.93 -29.72 4.86
C SER A 949 -19.04 -29.36 3.86
N HIS A 950 -18.62 -28.89 2.68
CA HIS A 950 -19.43 -28.43 1.56
C HIS A 950 -19.21 -29.36 0.35
N PRO A 951 -19.80 -30.58 0.35
CA PRO A 951 -19.61 -31.53 -0.73
C PRO A 951 -20.22 -31.04 -2.06
N HIS A 952 -19.50 -31.29 -3.15
CA HIS A 952 -19.94 -31.17 -4.53
C HIS A 952 -19.84 -32.53 -5.21
N GLU A 953 -20.82 -32.89 -6.04
CA GLU A 953 -20.86 -34.21 -6.68
C GLU A 953 -20.84 -34.11 -8.21
N ALA A 954 -19.96 -34.88 -8.83
CA ALA A 954 -19.92 -35.08 -10.28
C ALA A 954 -20.14 -36.57 -10.63
N ASN A 955 -21.20 -36.83 -11.40
CA ASN A 955 -21.43 -38.14 -12.01
C ASN A 955 -21.04 -38.07 -13.49
N MET A 956 -19.91 -38.70 -13.82
CA MET A 956 -19.25 -38.67 -15.11
C MET A 956 -19.65 -39.88 -15.96
N LYS A 957 -20.00 -39.63 -17.21
CA LYS A 957 -20.34 -40.62 -18.25
C LYS A 957 -19.25 -40.63 -19.35
N PRO A 958 -19.18 -41.68 -20.18
CA PRO A 958 -18.32 -41.66 -21.37
C PRO A 958 -18.58 -40.41 -22.22
N GLY A 959 -17.52 -39.67 -22.56
CA GLY A 959 -17.60 -38.43 -23.32
C GLY A 959 -17.58 -37.14 -22.47
N ASP A 960 -17.72 -37.25 -21.15
CA ASP A 960 -17.68 -36.07 -20.27
C ASP A 960 -16.23 -35.65 -19.95
N ILE A 961 -16.01 -34.33 -19.84
CA ILE A 961 -14.75 -33.75 -19.34
C ILE A 961 -15.01 -32.94 -18.08
N LEU A 962 -14.43 -33.32 -16.95
CA LEU A 962 -14.53 -32.54 -15.71
C LEU A 962 -13.34 -31.59 -15.60
N PHE A 963 -13.61 -30.29 -15.55
CA PHE A 963 -12.61 -29.33 -15.11
C PHE A 963 -12.47 -29.39 -13.58
N LEU A 964 -11.26 -29.69 -13.11
CA LEU A 964 -10.85 -29.72 -11.71
C LEU A 964 -9.93 -28.52 -11.43
N PRO A 965 -10.44 -27.48 -10.73
CA PRO A 965 -9.62 -26.34 -10.37
C PRO A 965 -8.54 -26.70 -9.34
N SER A 966 -7.50 -25.88 -9.27
CA SER A 966 -6.38 -26.08 -8.34
C SER A 966 -6.87 -26.10 -6.89
N LEU A 967 -6.27 -26.97 -6.07
CA LEU A 967 -6.52 -27.15 -4.63
C LEU A 967 -7.90 -27.69 -4.24
N TRP A 968 -8.77 -28.02 -5.20
CA TRP A 968 -10.02 -28.70 -4.89
C TRP A 968 -9.75 -30.11 -4.40
N LEU A 969 -10.27 -30.43 -3.22
CA LEU A 969 -10.17 -31.74 -2.63
C LEU A 969 -11.12 -32.67 -3.36
N HIS A 970 -10.71 -33.89 -3.67
CA HIS A 970 -11.56 -34.83 -4.39
C HIS A 970 -11.21 -36.29 -4.13
N THR A 971 -12.22 -37.13 -4.30
CA THR A 971 -12.13 -38.59 -4.35
C THR A 971 -13.03 -39.10 -5.47
N ALA A 972 -12.72 -40.27 -6.01
CA ALA A 972 -13.47 -40.86 -7.10
C ALA A 972 -13.69 -42.35 -6.89
N LYS A 973 -14.89 -42.81 -7.25
CA LYS A 973 -15.23 -44.23 -7.31
C LYS A 973 -15.88 -44.58 -8.66
N PRO A 974 -15.51 -45.69 -9.29
CA PRO A 974 -16.23 -46.20 -10.45
C PRO A 974 -17.61 -46.71 -10.03
N LEU A 975 -18.60 -46.58 -10.91
CA LEU A 975 -19.97 -47.06 -10.67
C LEU A 975 -20.23 -48.45 -11.31
N ASP A 976 -19.61 -48.73 -12.46
CA ASP A 976 -19.91 -49.90 -13.29
C ASP A 976 -18.68 -50.82 -13.47
N GLY A 977 -17.96 -51.12 -12.38
CA GLY A 977 -16.78 -51.99 -12.42
C GLY A 977 -15.54 -51.29 -12.99
N VAL A 978 -15.25 -51.47 -14.28
CA VAL A 978 -14.04 -50.94 -14.94
C VAL A 978 -14.27 -49.52 -15.47
N SER A 979 -13.34 -48.61 -15.19
CA SER A 979 -13.36 -47.24 -15.71
C SER A 979 -12.03 -46.87 -16.36
N VAL A 980 -12.10 -46.23 -17.53
CA VAL A 980 -10.96 -45.71 -18.28
C VAL A 980 -11.11 -44.20 -18.44
N SER A 981 -10.04 -43.46 -18.16
CA SER A 981 -10.00 -42.00 -18.26
C SER A 981 -8.60 -41.50 -18.51
N ALA A 982 -8.48 -40.30 -19.08
CA ALA A 982 -7.22 -39.56 -19.16
C ALA A 982 -7.34 -38.29 -18.31
N ASN A 983 -6.34 -37.99 -17.48
CA ASN A 983 -6.24 -36.66 -16.85
C ASN A 983 -5.18 -35.87 -17.60
N VAL A 984 -5.45 -34.59 -17.87
CA VAL A 984 -4.42 -33.65 -18.34
C VAL A 984 -4.25 -32.54 -17.32
N PHE A 985 -3.07 -32.50 -16.70
CA PHE A 985 -2.65 -31.48 -15.74
C PHE A 985 -1.96 -30.33 -16.45
N PHE A 986 -2.24 -29.11 -16.05
CA PHE A 986 -1.66 -27.92 -16.66
C PHE A 986 -1.39 -26.81 -15.64
N ARG A 987 -0.45 -25.92 -15.95
CA ARG A 987 -0.04 -24.83 -15.05
C ARG A 987 -0.98 -23.64 -15.19
N GLY A 988 -1.65 -23.29 -14.09
CA GLY A 988 -2.52 -22.10 -14.01
C GLY A 988 -1.81 -20.83 -13.54
N LEU A 989 -0.58 -20.94 -13.01
CA LEU A 989 0.21 -19.80 -12.54
C LEU A 989 1.48 -19.63 -13.38
N GLN A 990 1.76 -18.40 -13.81
CA GLN A 990 3.02 -18.08 -14.49
C GLN A 990 4.24 -18.20 -13.54
N HIS A 991 4.04 -17.87 -12.26
CA HIS A 991 5.06 -17.90 -11.22
C HIS A 991 4.45 -18.38 -9.89
N GLY A 992 5.26 -18.97 -9.00
CA GLY A 992 4.83 -19.35 -7.63
C GLY A 992 4.80 -20.85 -7.34
N TYR A 993 4.99 -21.72 -8.34
CA TYR A 993 5.29 -23.13 -8.10
C TYR A 993 6.66 -23.29 -7.42
N ALA A 994 6.81 -24.32 -6.59
CA ALA A 994 8.05 -24.54 -5.84
C ALA A 994 9.24 -24.87 -6.74
N ALA A 995 10.39 -24.23 -6.49
CA ALA A 995 11.61 -24.43 -7.27
C ALA A 995 12.19 -25.84 -7.07
N GLY A 996 12.50 -26.54 -8.16
CA GLY A 996 13.06 -27.89 -8.16
C GLY A 996 12.32 -28.82 -9.13
N LYS A 997 12.69 -30.12 -9.16
CA LYS A 997 11.97 -31.13 -9.94
C LYS A 997 10.65 -31.48 -9.24
N ASP A 998 9.53 -31.18 -9.87
CA ASP A 998 8.19 -31.68 -9.50
C ASP A 998 7.62 -32.42 -10.72
N ILE A 999 7.92 -33.71 -10.80
CA ILE A 999 7.62 -34.56 -11.95
C ILE A 999 6.16 -35.04 -11.93
N TYR A 1000 5.58 -35.12 -10.74
CA TYR A 1000 4.23 -35.63 -10.53
C TYR A 1000 3.20 -34.52 -10.30
N GLY A 1001 3.62 -33.26 -10.17
CA GLY A 1001 2.75 -32.10 -9.94
C GLY A 1001 2.19 -32.02 -8.52
N ASN A 1002 2.80 -32.73 -7.56
CA ASN A 1002 2.26 -32.93 -6.20
C ASN A 1002 2.90 -31.98 -5.17
N ARG A 1003 3.84 -31.14 -5.57
CA ARG A 1003 4.52 -30.25 -4.63
C ARG A 1003 3.71 -28.97 -4.44
N ASP A 1004 3.43 -28.65 -3.19
CA ASP A 1004 2.73 -27.41 -2.83
C ASP A 1004 3.44 -26.15 -3.36
N LEU A 1005 2.69 -25.06 -3.48
CA LEU A 1005 3.19 -23.79 -3.96
C LEU A 1005 4.37 -23.28 -3.10
N GLN A 1006 5.29 -22.55 -3.75
CA GLN A 1006 6.52 -22.05 -3.12
C GLN A 1006 6.25 -21.24 -1.85
N ALA A 1007 5.14 -20.49 -1.84
CA ALA A 1007 4.73 -19.69 -0.69
C ALA A 1007 4.44 -20.54 0.55
N TYR A 1008 3.72 -21.67 0.38
CA TYR A 1008 3.42 -22.60 1.47
C TYR A 1008 4.68 -23.32 1.95
N GLU A 1009 5.51 -23.81 1.03
CA GLU A 1009 6.79 -24.46 1.36
C GLU A 1009 7.71 -23.55 2.17
N LYS A 1010 7.80 -22.27 1.78
CA LYS A 1010 8.54 -21.26 2.55
C LYS A 1010 7.88 -20.99 3.90
N GLY A 1011 6.56 -20.87 3.95
CA GLY A 1011 5.79 -20.69 5.18
C GLY A 1011 6.07 -21.80 6.20
N ARG A 1012 6.11 -23.06 5.78
CA ARG A 1012 6.48 -24.20 6.65
C ARG A 1012 7.89 -24.07 7.23
N GLN A 1013 8.86 -23.65 6.41
CA GLN A 1013 10.22 -23.41 6.88
C GLN A 1013 10.26 -22.27 7.91
N ASP A 1014 9.48 -21.22 7.69
CA ASP A 1014 9.41 -20.07 8.60
C ASP A 1014 8.70 -20.42 9.91
N ILE A 1015 7.65 -21.26 9.90
CA ILE A 1015 7.04 -21.84 11.12
C ILE A 1015 8.07 -22.63 11.93
N SER A 1016 8.93 -23.42 11.26
CA SER A 1016 10.00 -24.15 11.94
C SER A 1016 11.02 -23.21 12.58
N LYS A 1017 11.45 -22.14 11.89
CA LYS A 1017 12.36 -21.12 12.45
C LYS A 1017 11.73 -20.35 13.60
N LEU A 1018 10.45 -20.01 13.48
CA LEU A 1018 9.68 -19.32 14.51
C LEU A 1018 9.64 -20.18 15.77
N SER A 1019 9.29 -21.46 15.64
CA SER A 1019 9.27 -22.42 16.75
C SER A 1019 10.61 -22.50 17.47
N LYS A 1020 11.72 -22.55 16.71
CA LYS A 1020 13.09 -22.54 17.26
C LYS A 1020 13.42 -21.27 18.05
N THR A 1021 12.85 -20.14 17.67
CA THR A 1021 13.12 -18.85 18.34
C THR A 1021 12.59 -18.84 19.77
N PHE A 1022 11.55 -19.61 20.06
CA PHE A 1022 10.95 -19.72 21.38
C PHE A 1022 11.47 -20.91 22.20
N GLU A 1023 12.45 -21.70 21.70
CA GLU A 1023 12.95 -22.91 22.38
C GLU A 1023 13.57 -22.63 23.76
N ASN A 1024 14.15 -21.45 23.95
CA ASN A 1024 14.79 -21.05 25.20
C ASN A 1024 13.81 -20.50 26.26
N LEU A 1025 12.50 -20.42 25.95
CA LEU A 1025 11.49 -19.98 26.91
C LEU A 1025 10.92 -21.16 27.72
N PRO A 1026 10.40 -20.90 28.95
CA PRO A 1026 9.68 -21.91 29.70
C PRO A 1026 8.53 -22.54 28.88
N PRO A 1027 8.22 -23.84 29.06
CA PRO A 1027 7.25 -24.55 28.23
C PRO A 1027 5.88 -23.87 28.13
N ASP A 1028 5.36 -23.35 29.23
CA ASP A 1028 4.05 -22.67 29.28
C ASP A 1028 4.08 -21.32 28.55
N THR A 1029 5.17 -20.56 28.69
CA THR A 1029 5.37 -19.29 28.00
C THR A 1029 5.53 -19.50 26.49
N ARG A 1030 6.33 -20.50 26.08
CA ARG A 1030 6.47 -20.91 24.68
C ARG A 1030 5.11 -21.31 24.10
N LYS A 1031 4.36 -22.16 24.81
CA LYS A 1031 3.02 -22.59 24.39
C LYS A 1031 2.07 -21.40 24.25
N PHE A 1032 2.04 -20.50 25.23
CA PHE A 1032 1.20 -19.32 25.21
C PHE A 1032 1.46 -18.45 23.97
N TYR A 1033 2.72 -18.10 23.69
CA TYR A 1033 3.05 -17.26 22.54
C TYR A 1033 2.85 -17.95 21.20
N LEU A 1034 3.18 -19.24 21.09
CA LEU A 1034 2.91 -20.00 19.86
C LEU A 1034 1.40 -20.11 19.59
N LEU A 1035 0.57 -20.29 20.63
CA LEU A 1035 -0.89 -20.27 20.48
C LEU A 1035 -1.42 -18.90 20.08
N ARG A 1036 -0.87 -17.81 20.60
CA ARG A 1036 -1.25 -16.45 20.15
C ARG A 1036 -0.89 -16.22 18.68
N LEU A 1037 0.30 -16.63 18.26
CA LEU A 1037 0.72 -16.50 16.86
C LEU A 1037 -0.11 -17.39 15.93
N ALA A 1038 -0.52 -18.58 16.38
CA ALA A 1038 -1.43 -19.43 15.64
C ALA A 1038 -2.82 -18.78 15.48
N ASP A 1039 -3.35 -18.17 16.53
CA ASP A 1039 -4.62 -17.42 16.50
C ASP A 1039 -4.54 -16.21 15.55
N GLU A 1040 -3.44 -15.44 15.59
CA GLU A 1040 -3.21 -14.35 14.63
C GLU A 1040 -3.14 -14.84 13.17
N LEU A 1041 -2.56 -16.03 12.95
CA LEU A 1041 -2.47 -16.64 11.62
C LEU A 1041 -3.83 -17.14 11.14
N ASP A 1042 -4.62 -17.78 12.02
CA ASP A 1042 -5.98 -18.27 11.74
C ASP A 1042 -6.91 -17.10 11.40
N GLN A 1043 -6.86 -16.01 12.18
CA GLN A 1043 -7.63 -14.80 11.90
C GLN A 1043 -7.32 -14.23 10.51
N LYS A 1044 -6.04 -14.18 10.11
CA LYS A 1044 -5.64 -13.74 8.77
C LYS A 1044 -6.08 -14.70 7.67
N ALA A 1045 -6.03 -16.01 7.93
CA ALA A 1045 -6.45 -17.02 6.97
C ALA A 1045 -7.96 -16.94 6.71
N ARG A 1046 -8.77 -16.70 7.75
CA ARG A 1046 -10.24 -16.55 7.62
C ARG A 1046 -10.67 -15.25 6.94
N SER A 1047 -9.82 -14.22 6.94
CA SER A 1047 -10.06 -12.94 6.26
C SER A 1047 -9.53 -12.88 4.81
N SER A 1048 -8.83 -13.92 4.35
CA SER A 1048 -8.23 -14.02 3.01
C SER A 1048 -9.14 -14.81 2.08
#